data_AF-B4INI1-F1
#
_entry.id   AF-B4INI1-F1
#
_cell.length_a   1.000
_cell.length_b   1.000
_cell.length_c   1.000
_cell.angle_alpha   90.00
_cell.angle_beta   90.00
_cell.angle_gamma   90.00
#
_symmetry.space_group_name_H-M   'P 1'
#
loop_
_entity.id
_entity.type
_entity.pdbx_description
1 polymer ?
#
loop_
_entity_poly.entity_id
_entity_poly.type
_entity_poly.pdbx_seq_one_letter_code
_entity_poly.pdbx_strand_id
1 'polypeptide(L)'
;IRGTDIYDAKHGSFVDLGILDVLQIFGRAGRPQFDKSGVGTIITSYDKLNHYLSLLTNQFPIESNFVNCLADNLNAEIGLGTITNVDEAIEWLSYTYLFVRMRINPHVYGIEYSELEKDPTLEARRRALIMSAAMSLDKARMMRFNQRTMDMNITDLGRTASYFYIKYDTVETFNELMKPFMTQAEILAMISQAQEFQQLKVRDDEMEELDELKSAYCKIKPYGGSENVHGKVNILIQTYLSNGYVKSFSLSSDMSYITTNIGRISRALFSIVLRQNNAVLSGNMLQLCKMFERRQWDFDCHLRQFPAINAETIDKLERRGLSVYRLRDMEHRELKEWLRSSTYADLVIRSAHELPLLEVEASLQPITRTVLRIKVDIWPSFTWNDRVHGKTCQSFWLWIEDPESNYIYHSELFQVTRKLVMSGQSQQLVMTIPNAEIVAGTVQSKQAALDYLTWTYFFRRLLRNPSYYQLQDIEPENVNKFMSNLVERVVYELSAAACLVERDGCLVPTFLGRISSYYYLSYRTMQHFLEDLQPGMSTKKVLLAIADSYEFDQLPVRHNEDKHNEQMAEVSRFRPPSSSWDSSYTKTFLLLQAHFARQSLPNSDYLTDTKSALDNATRVMQAMVDYTAERGWLSTTLVVQQLMQSVIQARWFDGSEFLTLPGVNEDNLDAFLNIPHDDYDYLTLPVLKELCKQEYEVLAKPLRDAFEEHEIEQMYKVHFVLT
;
A
#
# COMPACT_ATOMS: atom_id res chain seq x y z
N ILE A 1 44.23 -13.56 4.00
CA ILE A 1 43.25 -13.63 5.11
C ILE A 1 44.04 -13.86 6.39
N ARG A 2 44.08 -12.87 7.30
CA ARG A 2 44.82 -12.96 8.57
C ARG A 2 43.81 -13.09 9.71
N GLY A 3 43.72 -14.29 10.30
CA GLY A 3 42.65 -14.64 11.22
C GLY A 3 41.38 -15.00 10.45
N THR A 4 40.68 -16.00 10.95
CA THR A 4 39.45 -16.57 10.36
C THR A 4 38.25 -16.43 11.29
N ASP A 5 38.45 -15.81 12.45
CA ASP A 5 37.40 -15.51 13.41
C ASP A 5 36.78 -14.16 13.08
N ILE A 6 35.48 -14.15 12.80
CA ILE A 6 34.70 -12.93 12.63
C ILE A 6 33.67 -12.84 13.74
N TYR A 7 33.45 -11.64 14.28
CA TYR A 7 32.36 -11.43 15.21
C TYR A 7 31.05 -11.32 14.43
N ASP A 8 30.16 -12.30 14.61
CA ASP A 8 28.82 -12.24 14.05
C ASP A 8 27.84 -11.74 15.10
N ALA A 9 27.45 -10.47 14.94
CA ALA A 9 26.49 -9.82 15.81
C ALA A 9 25.09 -10.46 15.75
N LYS A 10 24.76 -11.16 14.65
CA LYS A 10 23.51 -11.92 14.57
C LYS A 10 23.54 -13.08 15.56
N HIS A 11 24.61 -13.86 15.60
CA HIS A 11 24.75 -15.03 16.48
C HIS A 11 25.32 -14.71 17.87
N GLY A 12 25.73 -13.46 18.12
CA GLY A 12 26.29 -13.04 19.40
C GLY A 12 27.56 -13.82 19.76
N SER A 13 28.38 -14.21 18.78
CA SER A 13 29.63 -14.95 19.01
C SER A 13 30.61 -14.76 17.87
N PHE A 14 31.89 -15.08 18.14
CA PHE A 14 32.85 -15.28 17.07
C PHE A 14 32.49 -16.54 16.31
N VAL A 15 32.30 -16.40 15.01
CA VAL A 15 32.04 -17.48 14.07
C VAL A 15 33.17 -17.55 13.05
N ASP A 16 33.28 -18.71 12.45
CA ASP A 16 34.25 -18.94 11.38
C ASP A 16 33.84 -18.16 10.13
N LEU A 17 34.82 -17.53 9.49
CA LEU A 17 34.66 -16.83 8.22
C LEU A 17 34.04 -17.78 7.19
N GLY A 18 32.93 -17.35 6.57
CA GLY A 18 32.19 -18.16 5.61
C GLY A 18 33.00 -18.48 4.35
N ILE A 19 32.74 -19.63 3.74
CA ILE A 19 33.46 -20.05 2.52
C ILE A 19 33.26 -19.07 1.37
N LEU A 20 32.09 -18.42 1.26
CA LEU A 20 31.83 -17.40 0.26
C LEU A 20 32.75 -16.20 0.42
N ASP A 21 32.99 -15.74 1.65
CA ASP A 21 33.90 -14.64 1.93
C ASP A 21 35.35 -15.04 1.62
N VAL A 22 35.74 -16.27 1.99
CA VAL A 22 37.06 -16.81 1.66
C VAL A 22 37.26 -16.84 0.14
N LEU A 23 36.30 -17.37 -0.62
CA LEU A 23 36.34 -17.44 -2.08
C LEU A 23 36.32 -16.04 -2.71
N GLN A 24 35.56 -15.10 -2.15
CA GLN A 24 35.51 -13.72 -2.63
C GLN A 24 36.84 -13.00 -2.42
N ILE A 25 37.48 -13.18 -1.26
CA ILE A 25 38.80 -12.62 -0.97
C ILE A 25 39.87 -13.28 -1.85
N PHE A 26 39.81 -14.60 -2.03
CA PHE A 26 40.71 -15.33 -2.93
C PHE A 26 40.51 -14.93 -4.39
N GLY A 27 39.29 -14.63 -4.81
CA GLY A 27 38.97 -14.09 -6.14
C GLY A 27 39.58 -12.70 -6.41
N ARG A 28 40.07 -12.00 -5.37
CA ARG A 28 40.86 -10.76 -5.51
C ARG A 28 42.37 -11.02 -5.64
N ALA A 29 42.83 -12.25 -5.45
CA ALA A 29 44.25 -12.60 -5.54
C ALA A 29 44.65 -12.85 -6.99
N GLY A 30 45.53 -11.98 -7.51
CA GLY A 30 46.03 -12.03 -8.89
C GLY A 30 45.18 -11.19 -9.84
N ARG A 31 45.82 -10.24 -10.55
CA ARG A 31 45.16 -9.37 -11.53
C ARG A 31 45.21 -10.04 -12.91
N PRO A 32 44.07 -10.30 -13.57
CA PRO A 32 43.99 -11.09 -14.80
C PRO A 32 44.89 -10.62 -15.96
N GLN A 33 45.23 -9.32 -16.02
CA GLN A 33 46.04 -8.75 -17.10
C GLN A 33 47.53 -8.58 -16.76
N PHE A 34 47.91 -8.68 -15.48
CA PHE A 34 49.27 -8.31 -15.02
C PHE A 34 50.01 -9.48 -14.38
N ASP A 35 49.30 -10.30 -13.61
CA ASP A 35 49.92 -11.34 -12.78
C ASP A 35 49.73 -12.71 -13.45
N LYS A 36 50.80 -13.50 -13.55
CA LYS A 36 50.76 -14.85 -14.14
C LYS A 36 50.07 -15.88 -13.23
N SER A 37 50.04 -15.61 -11.93
CA SER A 37 49.36 -16.41 -10.92
C SER A 37 48.93 -15.52 -9.75
N GLY A 38 47.84 -15.91 -9.09
CA GLY A 38 47.41 -15.33 -7.81
C GLY A 38 47.81 -16.22 -6.65
N VAL A 39 48.23 -15.63 -5.53
CA VAL A 39 48.54 -16.36 -4.30
C VAL A 39 47.60 -15.89 -3.19
N GLY A 40 46.75 -16.79 -2.71
CA GLY A 40 45.90 -16.57 -1.53
C GLY A 40 46.48 -17.28 -0.31
N THR A 41 46.67 -16.56 0.79
CA THR A 41 47.15 -17.13 2.06
C THR A 41 46.09 -16.98 3.14
N ILE A 42 45.74 -18.08 3.82
CA ILE A 42 44.90 -18.09 5.02
C ILE A 42 45.78 -18.37 6.24
N ILE A 43 45.63 -17.55 7.27
CA ILE A 43 46.22 -17.76 8.58
C ILE A 43 45.07 -18.01 9.55
N THR A 44 45.00 -19.23 10.09
CA THR A 44 43.94 -19.73 10.99
C THR A 44 44.56 -20.52 12.14
N SER A 45 43.78 -20.81 13.18
CA SER A 45 44.18 -21.76 14.22
C SER A 45 44.31 -23.19 13.67
N TYR A 46 45.17 -24.01 14.30
CA TYR A 46 45.52 -25.34 13.78
C TYR A 46 44.32 -26.30 13.72
N ASP A 47 43.42 -26.22 14.69
CA ASP A 47 42.17 -26.98 14.76
C ASP A 47 41.23 -26.70 13.58
N LYS A 48 41.25 -25.48 13.03
CA LYS A 48 40.41 -25.06 11.91
C LYS A 48 41.05 -25.28 10.53
N LEU A 49 42.32 -25.68 10.49
CA LEU A 49 43.05 -25.90 9.23
C LEU A 49 42.34 -26.92 8.33
N ASN A 50 41.96 -28.07 8.90
CA ASN A 50 41.27 -29.12 8.16
C ASN A 50 39.89 -28.68 7.67
N HIS A 51 39.17 -27.88 8.45
CA HIS A 51 37.87 -27.31 8.06
C HIS A 51 38.02 -26.45 6.78
N TYR A 52 38.92 -25.47 6.79
CA TYR A 52 39.14 -24.60 5.62
C TYR A 52 39.77 -25.30 4.42
N LEU A 53 40.69 -26.25 4.65
CA LEU A 53 41.22 -27.08 3.57
C LEU A 53 40.10 -27.89 2.92
N SER A 54 39.28 -28.57 3.73
CA SER A 54 38.14 -29.33 3.20
C SER A 54 37.16 -28.45 2.44
N LEU A 55 36.84 -27.25 2.93
CA LEU A 55 35.92 -26.30 2.27
C LEU A 55 36.43 -25.84 0.91
N LEU A 56 37.75 -25.77 0.73
CA LEU A 56 38.39 -25.37 -0.52
C LEU A 56 38.60 -26.55 -1.49
N THR A 57 38.82 -27.76 -0.97
CA THR A 57 39.11 -28.95 -1.79
C THR A 57 37.88 -29.80 -2.10
N ASN A 58 36.88 -29.81 -1.22
CA ASN A 58 35.70 -30.66 -1.34
C ASN A 58 34.48 -29.83 -1.78
N GLN A 59 33.66 -30.40 -2.66
CA GLN A 59 32.35 -29.85 -2.98
C GLN A 59 31.37 -30.21 -1.86
N PHE A 60 31.16 -29.29 -0.91
CA PHE A 60 30.13 -29.48 0.10
C PHE A 60 28.74 -29.35 -0.55
N PRO A 61 27.83 -30.31 -0.31
CA PRO A 61 26.45 -30.15 -0.76
C PRO A 61 25.81 -28.98 -0.02
N ILE A 62 25.21 -28.06 -0.77
CA ILE A 62 24.45 -26.95 -0.20
C ILE A 62 23.13 -27.53 0.35
N GLU A 63 22.81 -27.23 1.60
CA GLU A 63 21.57 -27.66 2.26
C GLU A 63 20.64 -26.47 2.53
N SER A 64 19.35 -26.76 2.70
CA SER A 64 18.30 -25.76 2.90
C SER A 64 18.06 -25.47 4.38
N ASN A 65 18.09 -24.18 4.74
CA ASN A 65 17.70 -23.70 6.08
C ASN A 65 16.24 -23.20 6.14
N PHE A 66 15.45 -23.43 5.08
CA PHE A 66 14.12 -22.83 4.93
C PHE A 66 13.11 -23.27 6.00
N VAL A 67 13.28 -24.46 6.59
CA VAL A 67 12.41 -24.98 7.66
C VAL A 67 12.30 -23.99 8.82
N ASN A 68 13.42 -23.35 9.19
CA ASN A 68 13.47 -22.42 10.32
C ASN A 68 12.71 -21.11 10.07
N CYS A 69 12.45 -20.78 8.81
CA CYS A 69 11.75 -19.55 8.41
C CYS A 69 10.41 -19.85 7.72
N LEU A 70 9.92 -21.10 7.79
CA LEU A 70 8.76 -21.54 7.02
C LEU A 70 7.51 -20.73 7.38
N ALA A 71 7.25 -20.51 8.67
CA ALA A 71 6.09 -19.77 9.14
C ALA A 71 6.07 -18.32 8.62
N ASP A 72 7.21 -17.61 8.70
CA ASP A 72 7.30 -16.22 8.24
C ASP A 72 7.08 -16.10 6.72
N ASN A 73 7.67 -17.01 5.95
CA ASN A 73 7.51 -17.03 4.49
C ASN A 73 6.10 -17.45 4.07
N LEU A 74 5.51 -18.43 4.77
CA LEU A 74 4.11 -18.83 4.53
C LEU A 74 3.16 -17.64 4.79
N ASN A 75 3.33 -16.92 5.91
CA ASN A 75 2.54 -15.73 6.20
C ASN A 75 2.69 -14.64 5.11
N ALA A 76 3.88 -14.49 4.52
CA ALA A 76 4.10 -13.53 3.45
C ALA A 76 3.32 -13.88 2.16
N GLU A 77 3.33 -15.15 1.75
CA GLU A 77 2.60 -15.61 0.57
C GLU A 77 1.07 -15.52 0.75
N ILE A 78 0.57 -15.83 1.94
CA ILE A 78 -0.85 -15.62 2.28
C ILE A 78 -1.16 -14.12 2.25
N GLY A 79 -0.22 -13.27 2.68
CA GLY A 79 -0.38 -11.81 2.66
C GLY A 79 -0.42 -11.19 1.26
N LEU A 80 0.28 -11.80 0.31
CA LEU A 80 0.22 -11.46 -1.11
C LEU A 80 -1.06 -12.00 -1.78
N GLY A 81 -1.74 -12.96 -1.15
CA GLY A 81 -2.91 -13.63 -1.72
C GLY A 81 -2.54 -14.77 -2.69
N THR A 82 -1.27 -15.17 -2.75
CA THR A 82 -0.81 -16.32 -3.56
C THR A 82 -1.32 -17.65 -2.99
N ILE A 83 -1.47 -17.72 -1.66
CA ILE A 83 -1.88 -18.93 -0.93
C ILE A 83 -3.13 -18.60 -0.11
N THR A 84 -4.18 -19.39 -0.29
CA THR A 84 -5.47 -19.26 0.41
C THR A 84 -5.87 -20.49 1.21
N ASN A 85 -5.29 -21.66 0.91
CA ASN A 85 -5.60 -22.93 1.55
C ASN A 85 -4.36 -23.85 1.64
N VAL A 86 -4.47 -24.93 2.41
CA VAL A 86 -3.33 -25.82 2.71
C VAL A 86 -2.80 -26.52 1.47
N ASP A 87 -3.65 -26.86 0.50
CA ASP A 87 -3.23 -27.58 -0.69
C ASP A 87 -2.39 -26.69 -1.62
N GLU A 88 -2.78 -25.42 -1.80
CA GLU A 88 -1.95 -24.40 -2.47
C GLU A 88 -0.59 -24.20 -1.76
N ALA A 89 -0.58 -24.23 -0.43
CA ALA A 89 0.67 -24.11 0.32
C ALA A 89 1.59 -25.35 0.18
N ILE A 90 1.02 -26.54 0.03
CA ILE A 90 1.78 -27.76 -0.26
C ILE A 90 2.40 -27.64 -1.66
N GLU A 91 1.64 -27.16 -2.64
CA GLU A 91 2.13 -26.88 -3.99
C GLU A 91 3.25 -25.84 -3.98
N TRP A 92 3.06 -24.72 -3.28
CA TRP A 92 4.09 -23.70 -3.09
C TRP A 92 5.39 -24.28 -2.52
N LEU A 93 5.29 -25.14 -1.50
CA LEU A 93 6.46 -25.76 -0.89
C LEU A 93 7.22 -26.67 -1.88
N SER A 94 6.56 -27.17 -2.93
CA SER A 94 7.18 -27.97 -4.00
C SER A 94 8.19 -27.18 -4.84
N TYR A 95 7.99 -25.87 -4.98
CA TYR A 95 8.89 -25.02 -5.76
C TYR A 95 10.17 -24.65 -4.98
N THR A 96 10.24 -25.01 -3.71
CA THR A 96 11.35 -24.60 -2.83
C THR A 96 12.57 -25.50 -2.97
N TYR A 97 13.75 -24.92 -2.74
CA TYR A 97 14.99 -25.69 -2.63
C TYR A 97 14.95 -26.73 -1.49
N LEU A 98 14.16 -26.46 -0.44
CA LEU A 98 13.92 -27.40 0.66
C LEU A 98 13.32 -28.71 0.14
N PHE A 99 12.29 -28.64 -0.70
CA PHE A 99 11.66 -29.84 -1.26
C PHE A 99 12.65 -30.69 -2.08
N VAL A 100 13.43 -30.02 -2.94
CA VAL A 100 14.48 -30.70 -3.74
C VAL A 100 15.49 -31.41 -2.83
N ARG A 101 15.96 -30.74 -1.77
CA ARG A 101 16.94 -31.33 -0.84
C ARG A 101 16.36 -32.42 0.05
N MET A 102 15.11 -32.32 0.49
CA MET A 102 14.44 -33.37 1.26
C MET A 102 14.35 -34.69 0.48
N ARG A 103 14.27 -34.64 -0.86
CA ARG A 103 14.25 -35.85 -1.70
C ARG A 103 15.64 -36.41 -1.98
N ILE A 104 16.65 -35.55 -2.15
CA ILE A 104 18.02 -35.97 -2.47
C ILE A 104 18.76 -36.47 -1.22
N ASN A 105 18.54 -35.83 -0.06
CA ASN A 105 19.21 -36.14 1.19
C ASN A 105 18.23 -36.16 2.38
N PRO A 106 17.28 -37.11 2.43
CA PRO A 106 16.17 -37.12 3.39
C PRO A 106 16.61 -37.16 4.85
N HIS A 107 17.70 -37.88 5.15
CA HIS A 107 18.18 -38.07 6.52
C HIS A 107 18.56 -36.73 7.20
N VAL A 108 19.04 -35.74 6.45
CA VAL A 108 19.39 -34.40 7.01
C VAL A 108 18.14 -33.67 7.51
N TYR A 109 16.97 -33.95 6.93
CA TYR A 109 15.69 -33.32 7.29
C TYR A 109 14.83 -34.19 8.21
N GLY A 110 15.43 -35.24 8.78
CA GLY A 110 14.76 -36.19 9.68
C GLY A 110 13.73 -37.08 8.99
N ILE A 111 13.93 -37.38 7.71
CA ILE A 111 13.05 -38.25 6.90
C ILE A 111 13.78 -39.59 6.69
N GLU A 112 13.10 -40.70 6.98
CA GLU A 112 13.66 -42.04 6.72
C GLU A 112 13.55 -42.39 5.24
N TYR A 113 14.51 -43.16 4.70
CA TYR A 113 14.44 -43.65 3.32
C TYR A 113 13.19 -44.50 3.06
N SER A 114 12.71 -45.23 4.08
CA SER A 114 11.49 -46.03 4.02
C SER A 114 10.22 -45.19 3.82
N GLU A 115 10.23 -43.92 4.27
CA GLU A 115 9.14 -42.96 4.08
C GLU A 115 9.15 -42.41 2.65
N LEU A 116 10.33 -42.12 2.11
CA LEU A 116 10.50 -41.65 0.73
C LEU A 116 10.11 -42.72 -0.31
N GLU A 117 10.35 -44.00 -0.02
CA GLU A 117 9.90 -45.11 -0.87
C GLU A 117 8.37 -45.22 -0.94
N LYS A 118 7.66 -44.85 0.13
CA LYS A 118 6.19 -44.89 0.22
C LYS A 118 5.53 -43.60 -0.27
N ASP A 119 6.18 -42.45 -0.07
CA ASP A 119 5.73 -41.12 -0.47
C ASP A 119 6.85 -40.37 -1.24
N PRO A 120 7.04 -40.66 -2.54
CA PRO A 120 8.12 -40.07 -3.34
C PRO A 120 8.01 -38.54 -3.52
N THR A 121 6.79 -38.00 -3.39
CA THR A 121 6.47 -36.57 -3.48
C THR A 121 6.44 -35.88 -2.12
N LEU A 122 6.71 -36.63 -1.04
CA LEU A 122 6.73 -36.15 0.36
C LEU A 122 5.50 -35.30 0.69
N GLU A 123 4.34 -35.65 0.14
CA GLU A 123 3.11 -34.88 0.32
C GLU A 123 2.68 -34.86 1.80
N ALA A 124 2.73 -36.01 2.48
CA ALA A 124 2.37 -36.10 3.89
C ALA A 124 3.30 -35.25 4.76
N ARG A 125 4.61 -35.26 4.45
CA ARG A 125 5.61 -34.46 5.15
C ARG A 125 5.42 -32.97 4.92
N ARG A 126 5.17 -32.54 3.66
CA ARG A 126 4.89 -31.15 3.32
C ARG A 126 3.61 -30.65 4.01
N ARG A 127 2.55 -31.45 3.99
CA ARG A 127 1.30 -31.15 4.70
C ARG A 127 1.55 -30.96 6.20
N ALA A 128 2.30 -31.85 6.83
CA ALA A 128 2.63 -31.72 8.26
C ALA A 128 3.41 -30.44 8.58
N LEU A 129 4.38 -30.06 7.74
CA LEU A 129 5.15 -28.82 7.89
C LEU A 129 4.25 -27.57 7.75
N ILE A 130 3.40 -27.53 6.72
CA ILE A 130 2.45 -26.42 6.50
C ILE A 130 1.43 -26.33 7.63
N MET A 131 0.85 -27.45 8.06
CA MET A 131 -0.12 -27.46 9.16
C MET A 131 0.50 -26.97 10.47
N SER A 132 1.73 -27.40 10.79
CA SER A 132 2.47 -26.92 11.96
C SER A 132 2.70 -25.41 11.90
N ALA A 133 3.16 -24.91 10.74
CA ALA A 133 3.38 -23.47 10.53
C ALA A 133 2.07 -22.66 10.64
N ALA A 134 0.99 -23.13 10.01
CA ALA A 134 -0.32 -22.47 10.06
C ALA A 134 -0.89 -22.43 11.49
N MET A 135 -0.72 -23.50 12.28
CA MET A 135 -1.11 -23.52 13.69
C MET A 135 -0.33 -22.50 14.53
N SER A 136 0.99 -22.39 14.33
CA SER A 136 1.82 -21.38 15.03
C SER A 136 1.40 -19.96 14.68
N LEU A 137 1.13 -19.68 13.40
CA LEU A 137 0.68 -18.36 12.94
C LEU A 137 -0.74 -18.00 13.44
N ASP A 138 -1.65 -18.97 13.53
CA ASP A 138 -2.99 -18.78 14.10
C ASP A 138 -2.92 -18.51 15.61
N LYS A 139 -2.06 -19.23 16.34
CA LYS A 139 -1.76 -18.98 17.76
C LYS A 139 -1.23 -17.56 17.98
N ALA A 140 -0.33 -17.09 17.12
CA ALA A 140 0.20 -15.73 17.11
C ALA A 140 -0.79 -14.67 16.58
N ARG A 141 -2.03 -15.06 16.21
CA ARG A 141 -3.09 -14.18 15.66
C ARG A 141 -2.73 -13.48 14.33
N MET A 142 -1.71 -13.96 13.63
CA MET A 142 -1.26 -13.43 12.34
C MET A 142 -2.11 -13.93 11.17
N MET A 143 -2.77 -15.06 11.36
CA MET A 143 -3.76 -15.60 10.44
C MET A 143 -4.92 -16.23 11.20
N ARG A 144 -5.99 -16.56 10.48
CA ARG A 144 -7.11 -17.39 10.93
C ARG A 144 -7.08 -18.69 10.14
N PHE A 145 -6.79 -19.78 10.84
CA PHE A 145 -6.72 -21.11 10.23
C PHE A 145 -7.96 -21.94 10.55
N ASN A 146 -8.72 -22.32 9.52
CA ASN A 146 -9.89 -23.19 9.69
C ASN A 146 -9.49 -24.65 9.45
N GLN A 147 -9.27 -25.40 10.54
CA GLN A 147 -8.84 -26.81 10.44
C GLN A 147 -9.82 -27.74 9.73
N ARG A 148 -11.10 -27.35 9.60
CA ARG A 148 -12.11 -28.18 8.92
C ARG A 148 -12.09 -27.98 7.42
N THR A 149 -12.01 -26.73 6.96
CA THR A 149 -12.01 -26.40 5.52
C THR A 149 -10.60 -26.32 4.95
N MET A 150 -9.57 -26.26 5.82
CA MET A 150 -8.17 -26.03 5.48
C MET A 150 -7.90 -24.64 4.86
N ASP A 151 -8.81 -23.69 5.08
CA ASP A 151 -8.65 -22.30 4.63
C ASP A 151 -7.73 -21.49 5.55
N MET A 152 -6.97 -20.61 4.95
CA MET A 152 -5.99 -19.74 5.59
C MET A 152 -6.29 -18.28 5.26
N ASN A 153 -6.87 -17.55 6.21
CA ASN A 153 -7.22 -16.14 6.03
C ASN A 153 -6.26 -15.25 6.81
N ILE A 154 -5.55 -14.35 6.12
CA ILE A 154 -4.60 -13.46 6.80
C ILE A 154 -5.31 -12.38 7.63
N THR A 155 -4.72 -12.02 8.78
CA THR A 155 -5.15 -10.87 9.59
C THR A 155 -4.33 -9.62 9.25
N ASP A 156 -4.82 -8.45 9.64
CA ASP A 156 -4.04 -7.21 9.45
C ASP A 156 -2.72 -7.21 10.23
N LEU A 157 -2.66 -7.95 11.34
CA LEU A 157 -1.43 -8.20 12.10
C LEU A 157 -0.42 -8.99 11.25
N GLY A 158 -0.86 -10.08 10.61
CA GLY A 158 -0.03 -10.88 9.72
C GLY A 158 0.50 -10.09 8.52
N ARG A 159 -0.37 -9.27 7.90
CA ARG A 159 0.02 -8.36 6.81
C ARG A 159 1.08 -7.36 7.25
N THR A 160 0.90 -6.72 8.40
CA THR A 160 1.88 -5.76 8.94
C THR A 160 3.21 -6.42 9.27
N ALA A 161 3.19 -7.59 9.92
CA ALA A 161 4.40 -8.32 10.25
C ALA A 161 5.20 -8.74 9.00
N SER A 162 4.51 -9.22 7.96
CA SER A 162 5.12 -9.54 6.66
C SER A 162 5.75 -8.30 6.01
N TYR A 163 5.01 -7.19 5.95
CA TYR A 163 5.48 -5.94 5.34
C TYR A 163 6.76 -5.40 5.99
N PHE A 164 6.91 -5.55 7.31
CA PHE A 164 8.08 -5.10 8.06
C PHE A 164 9.13 -6.20 8.32
N TYR A 165 8.95 -7.40 7.75
CA TYR A 165 9.85 -8.55 7.94
C TYR A 165 10.07 -8.93 9.42
N ILE A 166 9.01 -8.91 10.23
CA ILE A 166 9.05 -9.27 11.65
C ILE A 166 8.76 -10.75 11.82
N LYS A 167 9.55 -11.43 12.65
CA LYS A 167 9.35 -12.85 12.95
C LYS A 167 8.03 -13.11 13.68
N TYR A 168 7.36 -14.22 13.40
CA TYR A 168 6.12 -14.57 14.08
C TYR A 168 6.31 -14.74 15.61
N ASP A 169 7.44 -15.28 16.07
CA ASP A 169 7.74 -15.43 17.50
C ASP A 169 7.82 -14.05 18.21
N THR A 170 8.32 -13.03 17.51
CA THR A 170 8.35 -11.66 18.00
C THR A 170 6.94 -11.10 18.14
N VAL A 171 6.08 -11.34 17.16
CA VAL A 171 4.67 -10.93 17.21
C VAL A 171 3.92 -11.64 18.33
N GLU A 172 4.17 -12.94 18.55
CA GLU A 172 3.63 -13.71 19.67
C GLU A 172 4.04 -13.10 21.02
N THR A 173 5.35 -12.85 21.20
CA THR A 173 5.89 -12.20 22.40
C THR A 173 5.25 -10.83 22.65
N PHE A 174 5.09 -10.02 21.60
CA PHE A 174 4.47 -8.71 21.72
C PHE A 174 2.98 -8.78 22.05
N ASN A 175 2.24 -9.75 21.50
CA ASN A 175 0.83 -9.95 21.85
C ASN A 175 0.64 -10.30 23.33
N GLU A 176 1.60 -10.99 23.95
CA GLU A 176 1.56 -11.32 25.38
C GLU A 176 1.96 -10.14 26.28
N LEU A 177 2.95 -9.35 25.85
CA LEU A 177 3.50 -8.24 26.66
C LEU A 177 2.75 -6.92 26.51
N MET A 178 2.05 -6.72 25.39
CA MET A 178 1.39 -5.45 25.07
C MET A 178 0.19 -5.19 25.97
N LYS A 179 0.18 -4.02 26.59
CA LYS A 179 -0.91 -3.53 27.46
C LYS A 179 -1.58 -2.31 26.83
N PRO A 180 -2.85 -2.00 27.16
CA PRO A 180 -3.53 -0.81 26.67
C PRO A 180 -2.78 0.50 26.99
N PHE A 181 -2.09 0.53 28.13
CA PHE A 181 -1.25 1.64 28.55
C PHE A 181 0.14 1.11 28.86
N MET A 182 1.15 1.68 28.20
CA MET A 182 2.55 1.38 28.46
C MET A 182 3.36 2.68 28.45
N THR A 183 4.23 2.81 29.43
CA THR A 183 5.23 3.89 29.49
C THR A 183 6.35 3.64 28.48
N GLN A 184 7.10 4.69 28.12
CA GLN A 184 8.29 4.54 27.25
C GLN A 184 9.27 3.47 27.78
N ALA A 185 9.43 3.37 29.10
CA ALA A 185 10.28 2.38 29.74
C ALA A 185 9.81 0.94 29.49
N GLU A 186 8.51 0.69 29.63
CA GLU A 186 7.90 -0.61 29.36
C GLU A 186 7.95 -0.97 27.87
N ILE A 187 7.78 0.01 26.98
CA ILE A 187 7.88 -0.21 25.54
C ILE A 187 9.32 -0.58 25.15
N LEU A 188 10.32 0.14 25.65
CA LEU A 188 11.73 -0.21 25.43
C LEU A 188 12.07 -1.61 25.95
N ALA A 189 11.52 -1.97 27.11
CA ALA A 189 11.68 -3.32 27.68
C ALA A 189 10.99 -4.40 26.83
N MET A 190 9.83 -4.11 26.25
CA MET A 190 9.13 -5.00 25.31
C MET A 190 9.94 -5.18 24.02
N ILE A 191 10.40 -4.09 23.39
CA ILE A 191 11.22 -4.15 22.17
C ILE A 191 12.51 -4.95 22.41
N SER A 192 13.10 -4.83 23.60
CA SER A 192 14.31 -5.56 23.97
C SER A 192 14.11 -7.09 24.10
N GLN A 193 12.86 -7.55 24.12
CA GLN A 193 12.48 -8.96 24.14
C GLN A 193 12.18 -9.54 22.75
N ALA A 194 12.38 -8.76 21.68
CA ALA A 194 12.16 -9.24 20.31
C ALA A 194 13.08 -10.43 19.95
N GLN A 195 12.55 -11.40 19.21
CA GLN A 195 13.26 -12.62 18.82
C GLN A 195 14.41 -12.37 17.84
N GLU A 196 14.43 -11.20 17.20
CA GLU A 196 15.56 -10.71 16.41
C GLU A 196 16.84 -10.56 17.26
N PHE A 197 16.70 -10.36 18.57
CA PHE A 197 17.81 -10.14 19.50
C PHE A 197 18.16 -11.36 20.37
N GLN A 198 17.39 -12.45 20.28
CA GLN A 198 17.55 -13.63 21.14
C GLN A 198 18.94 -14.26 21.07
N GLN A 199 19.59 -14.15 19.92
CA GLN A 199 20.92 -14.73 19.67
C GLN A 199 22.07 -13.92 20.30
N LEU A 200 21.82 -12.69 20.75
CA LEU A 200 22.80 -11.91 21.49
C LEU A 200 23.11 -12.58 22.84
N LYS A 201 24.37 -12.48 23.29
CA LYS A 201 24.83 -13.05 24.55
C LYS A 201 25.45 -11.96 25.41
N VAL A 202 25.28 -12.08 26.72
CA VAL A 202 26.02 -11.29 27.71
C VAL A 202 27.32 -12.02 28.02
N ARG A 203 28.44 -11.29 28.04
CA ARG A 203 29.77 -11.85 28.32
C ARG A 203 30.38 -11.19 29.54
N ASP A 204 31.23 -11.94 30.25
CA ASP A 204 31.84 -11.44 31.49
C ASP A 204 32.80 -10.26 31.25
N ASP A 205 33.47 -10.23 30.09
CA ASP A 205 34.45 -9.20 29.72
C ASP A 205 33.83 -7.85 29.32
N GLU A 206 32.52 -7.82 29.04
CA GLU A 206 31.78 -6.60 28.68
C GLU A 206 30.86 -6.10 29.82
N MET A 207 30.73 -6.84 30.92
CA MET A 207 29.83 -6.50 32.03
C MET A 207 30.17 -5.16 32.70
N GLU A 208 31.45 -4.92 33.00
CA GLU A 208 31.90 -3.68 33.63
C GLU A 208 31.58 -2.47 32.73
N GLU A 209 31.84 -2.60 31.42
CA GLU A 209 31.49 -1.56 30.45
C GLU A 209 29.97 -1.37 30.36
N LEU A 210 29.17 -2.44 30.38
CA LEU A 210 27.71 -2.33 30.38
C LEU A 210 27.17 -1.58 31.60
N ASP A 211 27.76 -1.78 32.79
CA ASP A 211 27.39 -1.05 34.00
C ASP A 211 27.83 0.43 33.96
N GLU A 212 28.98 0.72 33.36
CA GLU A 212 29.40 2.10 33.04
C GLU A 212 28.40 2.77 32.10
N LEU A 213 28.04 2.11 30.99
CA LEU A 213 27.10 2.63 29.98
C LEU A 213 25.71 2.85 30.57
N LYS A 214 25.26 1.92 31.41
CA LYS A 214 23.99 2.02 32.16
C LYS A 214 23.96 3.24 33.05
N SER A 215 25.07 3.55 33.73
CA SER A 215 25.15 4.69 34.65
C SER A 215 25.34 6.02 33.92
N ALA A 216 26.08 6.02 32.80
CA ALA A 216 26.44 7.23 32.07
C ALA A 216 25.37 7.69 31.06
N TYR A 217 24.75 6.75 30.33
CA TYR A 217 23.93 7.08 29.16
C TYR A 217 22.45 6.70 29.27
N CYS A 218 22.08 5.76 30.14
CA CYS A 218 20.67 5.39 30.30
C CYS A 218 19.92 6.47 31.08
N LYS A 219 18.89 7.03 30.45
CA LYS A 219 18.01 8.06 31.03
C LYS A 219 16.81 7.44 31.74
N ILE A 220 16.46 6.22 31.32
CA ILE A 220 15.37 5.42 31.86
C ILE A 220 15.99 4.17 32.48
N LYS A 221 15.50 3.77 33.65
CA LYS A 221 16.00 2.54 34.30
C LYS A 221 15.74 1.34 33.37
N PRO A 222 16.80 0.64 32.90
CA PRO A 222 16.61 -0.52 32.03
C PRO A 222 16.04 -1.68 32.85
N TYR A 223 14.92 -2.21 32.42
CA TYR A 223 14.37 -3.46 32.97
C TYR A 223 15.26 -4.63 32.53
N GLY A 224 15.61 -5.52 33.46
CA GLY A 224 16.43 -6.71 33.21
C GLY A 224 17.88 -6.64 33.75
N GLY A 225 18.41 -5.46 34.05
CA GLY A 225 19.80 -5.33 34.54
C GLY A 225 20.86 -5.54 33.44
N SER A 226 22.13 -5.66 33.81
CA SER A 226 23.25 -5.89 32.89
C SER A 226 23.53 -7.39 32.63
N GLU A 227 22.93 -8.26 33.45
CA GLU A 227 23.22 -9.70 33.48
C GLU A 227 22.42 -10.52 32.46
N ASN A 228 21.36 -9.95 31.87
CA ASN A 228 20.54 -10.65 30.88
C ASN A 228 20.54 -9.95 29.51
N VAL A 229 20.22 -10.73 28.47
CA VAL A 229 20.27 -10.28 27.07
C VAL A 229 19.32 -9.11 26.84
N HIS A 230 18.11 -9.17 27.38
CA HIS A 230 17.11 -8.10 27.23
C HIS A 230 17.57 -6.78 27.85
N GLY A 231 18.21 -6.84 29.00
CA GLY A 231 18.75 -5.69 29.69
C GLY A 231 19.97 -5.11 28.98
N LYS A 232 20.87 -5.96 28.45
CA LYS A 232 21.94 -5.55 27.54
C LYS A 232 21.40 -4.82 26.32
N VAL A 233 20.39 -5.37 25.64
CA VAL A 233 19.74 -4.73 24.48
C VAL A 233 19.16 -3.38 24.87
N ASN A 234 18.45 -3.29 25.99
CA ASN A 234 17.87 -2.05 26.49
C ASN A 234 18.96 -0.97 26.76
N ILE A 235 20.05 -1.35 27.44
CA ILE A 235 21.19 -0.46 27.70
C ILE A 235 21.79 0.05 26.39
N LEU A 236 21.99 -0.83 25.41
CA LEU A 236 22.58 -0.45 24.11
C LEU A 236 21.65 0.44 23.29
N ILE A 237 20.33 0.22 23.33
CA ILE A 237 19.34 1.11 22.71
C ILE A 237 19.41 2.51 23.33
N GLN A 238 19.43 2.61 24.66
CA GLN A 238 19.52 3.90 25.34
C GLN A 238 20.88 4.58 25.12
N THR A 239 21.97 3.80 25.07
CA THR A 239 23.30 4.30 24.72
C THR A 239 23.33 4.86 23.30
N TYR A 240 22.67 4.18 22.36
CA TYR A 240 22.51 4.68 20.99
C TYR A 240 21.79 6.02 20.94
N LEU A 241 20.63 6.14 21.62
CA LEU A 241 19.83 7.37 21.70
C LEU A 241 20.60 8.52 22.34
N SER A 242 21.39 8.24 23.38
CA SER A 242 22.21 9.23 24.08
C SER A 242 23.52 9.60 23.35
N ASN A 243 23.75 9.09 22.13
CA ASN A 243 25.01 9.24 21.40
C ASN A 243 26.25 8.81 22.21
N GLY A 244 26.09 7.75 23.02
CA GLY A 244 27.16 7.26 23.88
C GLY A 244 28.31 6.60 23.12
N TYR A 245 29.51 6.73 23.68
CA TYR A 245 30.71 6.08 23.16
C TYR A 245 30.87 4.69 23.78
N VAL A 246 30.94 3.67 22.92
CA VAL A 246 31.18 2.27 23.29
C VAL A 246 32.62 1.92 22.97
N LYS A 247 33.37 1.45 23.97
CA LYS A 247 34.80 1.10 23.90
C LYS A 247 35.00 -0.26 23.27
N SER A 248 34.26 -1.28 23.71
CA SER A 248 34.44 -2.65 23.20
C SER A 248 33.87 -2.82 21.79
N PHE A 249 34.65 -3.49 20.94
CA PHE A 249 34.26 -3.81 19.56
C PHE A 249 33.05 -4.75 19.51
N SER A 250 32.94 -5.70 20.44
CA SER A 250 31.80 -6.63 20.51
C SER A 250 30.49 -5.88 20.79
N LEU A 251 30.48 -5.03 21.82
CA LEU A 251 29.32 -4.20 22.18
C LEU A 251 28.96 -3.19 21.08
N SER A 252 29.96 -2.60 20.42
CA SER A 252 29.73 -1.70 19.28
C SER A 252 29.05 -2.42 18.11
N SER A 253 29.50 -3.65 17.83
CA SER A 253 28.90 -4.51 16.80
C SER A 253 27.46 -4.92 17.17
N ASP A 254 27.21 -5.29 18.43
CA ASP A 254 25.88 -5.61 18.93
C ASP A 254 24.94 -4.40 18.84
N MET A 255 25.41 -3.21 19.22
CA MET A 255 24.63 -1.97 19.09
C MET A 255 24.30 -1.66 17.63
N SER A 256 25.22 -1.90 16.69
CA SER A 256 24.97 -1.74 15.25
C SER A 256 23.89 -2.71 14.73
N TYR A 257 23.94 -3.97 15.17
CA TYR A 257 22.92 -4.97 14.83
C TYR A 257 21.55 -4.61 15.40
N ILE A 258 21.49 -4.15 16.65
CA ILE A 258 20.26 -3.69 17.28
C ILE A 258 19.67 -2.50 16.50
N THR A 259 20.47 -1.50 16.17
CA THR A 259 20.00 -0.27 15.50
C THR A 259 19.52 -0.51 14.06
N THR A 260 20.13 -1.47 13.35
CA THR A 260 19.67 -1.89 12.02
C THR A 260 18.26 -2.50 12.07
N ASN A 261 17.93 -3.20 13.16
CA ASN A 261 16.65 -3.91 13.32
C ASN A 261 15.57 -3.09 14.04
N ILE A 262 15.95 -2.21 14.97
CA ILE A 262 14.98 -1.51 15.83
C ILE A 262 14.04 -0.58 15.04
N GLY A 263 14.51 -0.01 13.92
CA GLY A 263 13.69 0.86 13.08
C GLY A 263 12.50 0.13 12.46
N ARG A 264 12.69 -1.09 11.94
CA ARG A 264 11.60 -1.90 11.38
C ARG A 264 10.68 -2.45 12.47
N ILE A 265 11.25 -2.90 13.61
CA ILE A 265 10.48 -3.44 14.74
C ILE A 265 9.57 -2.36 15.33
N SER A 266 10.11 -1.17 15.59
CA SER A 266 9.34 -0.05 16.14
C SER A 266 8.24 0.43 15.19
N ARG A 267 8.51 0.53 13.88
CA ARG A 267 7.50 0.90 12.87
C ARG A 267 6.40 -0.15 12.71
N ALA A 268 6.76 -1.44 12.80
CA ALA A 268 5.79 -2.52 12.81
C ALA A 268 4.87 -2.41 14.02
N LEU A 269 5.45 -2.25 15.22
CA LEU A 269 4.70 -2.05 16.46
C LEU A 269 3.77 -0.82 16.38
N PHE A 270 4.27 0.32 15.91
CA PHE A 270 3.44 1.50 15.68
C PHE A 270 2.25 1.19 14.76
N SER A 271 2.50 0.51 13.63
CA SER A 271 1.45 0.17 12.66
C SER A 271 0.42 -0.81 13.23
N ILE A 272 0.86 -1.76 14.06
CA ILE A 272 -0.01 -2.71 14.77
C ILE A 272 -0.91 -1.97 15.75
N VAL A 273 -0.33 -1.12 16.60
CA VAL A 273 -1.07 -0.37 17.63
C VAL A 273 -2.03 0.66 17.00
N LEU A 274 -1.63 1.30 15.90
CA LEU A 274 -2.48 2.22 15.16
C LEU A 274 -3.73 1.53 14.63
N ARG A 275 -3.60 0.31 14.08
CA ARG A 275 -4.74 -0.50 13.61
C ARG A 275 -5.60 -1.06 14.74
N GLN A 276 -5.04 -1.19 15.95
CA GLN A 276 -5.80 -1.53 17.16
C GLN A 276 -6.57 -0.32 17.72
N ASN A 277 -6.45 0.86 17.10
CA ASN A 277 -7.09 2.10 17.48
C ASN A 277 -6.73 2.59 18.89
N ASN A 278 -5.50 2.35 19.37
CA ASN A 278 -5.05 2.81 20.68
C ASN A 278 -4.26 4.12 20.57
N ALA A 279 -4.88 5.23 20.97
CA ALA A 279 -4.34 6.58 20.77
C ALA A 279 -3.02 6.84 21.51
N VAL A 280 -3.02 6.63 22.84
CA VAL A 280 -1.87 6.90 23.70
C VAL A 280 -0.67 6.04 23.31
N LEU A 281 -0.90 4.74 23.09
CA LEU A 281 0.19 3.84 22.74
C LEU A 281 0.72 4.12 21.32
N SER A 282 -0.14 4.46 20.36
CA SER A 282 0.28 4.89 19.02
C SER A 282 1.13 6.15 19.06
N GLY A 283 0.76 7.15 19.87
CA GLY A 283 1.56 8.35 20.09
C GLY A 283 2.94 8.03 20.65
N ASN A 284 3.01 7.21 21.70
CA ASN A 284 4.28 6.79 22.32
C ASN A 284 5.16 5.97 21.36
N MET A 285 4.58 5.04 20.60
CA MET A 285 5.29 4.23 19.61
C MET A 285 5.82 5.08 18.46
N LEU A 286 5.02 6.05 17.96
CA LEU A 286 5.45 6.97 16.92
C LEU A 286 6.61 7.86 17.42
N GLN A 287 6.55 8.30 18.67
CA GLN A 287 7.63 9.07 19.27
C GLN A 287 8.92 8.26 19.36
N LEU A 288 8.85 6.99 19.77
CA LEU A 288 10.00 6.08 19.78
C LEU A 288 10.56 5.84 18.37
N CYS A 289 9.70 5.67 17.36
CA CYS A 289 10.16 5.57 15.96
C CYS A 289 11.01 6.79 15.58
N LYS A 290 10.51 8.00 15.89
CA LYS A 290 11.24 9.26 15.63
C LYS A 290 12.55 9.33 16.41
N MET A 291 12.57 8.89 17.67
CA MET A 291 13.77 8.84 18.50
C MET A 291 14.85 7.95 17.89
N PHE A 292 14.48 6.76 17.42
CA PHE A 292 15.43 5.84 16.76
C PHE A 292 15.93 6.38 15.42
N GLU A 293 15.05 6.91 14.59
CA GLU A 293 15.42 7.47 13.28
C GLU A 293 16.34 8.70 13.39
N ARG A 294 16.14 9.51 14.45
CA ARG A 294 16.90 10.75 14.67
C ARG A 294 18.05 10.60 15.65
N ARG A 295 18.20 9.44 16.30
CA ARG A 295 19.20 9.16 17.32
C ARG A 295 19.26 10.26 18.40
N GLN A 296 18.09 10.57 18.96
CA GLN A 296 17.92 11.58 20.01
C GLN A 296 16.75 11.21 20.91
N TRP A 297 16.75 11.72 22.14
CA TRP A 297 15.59 11.61 23.02
C TRP A 297 14.50 12.61 22.66
N ASP A 298 13.28 12.34 23.12
CA ASP A 298 12.12 13.21 22.94
C ASP A 298 12.20 14.52 23.73
N PHE A 299 12.89 14.52 24.87
CA PHE A 299 13.14 15.70 25.70
C PHE A 299 14.40 16.49 25.28
N ASP A 300 15.19 16.00 24.32
CA ASP A 300 16.34 16.74 23.81
C ASP A 300 15.90 17.94 22.96
N CYS A 301 16.78 18.92 22.76
CA CYS A 301 16.46 20.06 21.91
C CYS A 301 16.28 19.63 20.45
N HIS A 302 15.10 19.91 19.87
CA HIS A 302 14.75 19.56 18.49
C HIS A 302 15.72 20.14 17.45
N LEU A 303 16.42 21.22 17.79
CA LEU A 303 17.43 21.85 16.93
C LEU A 303 18.71 21.02 16.76
N ARG A 304 18.91 19.94 17.55
CA ARG A 304 19.98 18.96 17.33
C ARG A 304 19.94 18.32 15.94
N GLN A 305 18.78 18.31 15.30
CA GLN A 305 18.58 17.79 13.95
C GLN A 305 19.30 18.64 12.87
N PHE A 306 19.74 19.86 13.19
CA PHE A 306 20.43 20.75 12.27
C PHE A 306 21.95 20.70 12.48
N PRO A 307 22.71 20.06 11.57
CA PRO A 307 24.17 19.92 11.74
C PRO A 307 24.93 21.25 11.67
N ALA A 308 24.28 22.33 11.23
CA ALA A 308 24.86 23.66 11.18
C ALA A 308 25.00 24.31 12.58
N ILE A 309 24.25 23.86 13.58
CA ILE A 309 24.29 24.40 14.94
C ILE A 309 25.33 23.63 15.75
N ASN A 310 26.27 24.34 16.38
CA ASN A 310 27.32 23.71 17.18
C ASN A 310 26.80 23.21 18.53
N ALA A 311 27.50 22.22 19.11
CA ALA A 311 27.11 21.60 20.38
C ALA A 311 27.03 22.60 21.56
N GLU A 312 27.89 23.63 21.58
CA GLU A 312 27.88 24.66 22.63
C GLU A 312 26.58 25.48 22.63
N THR A 313 26.07 25.84 21.44
CA THR A 313 24.80 26.58 21.32
C THR A 313 23.63 25.70 21.74
N ILE A 314 23.64 24.41 21.36
CA ILE A 314 22.62 23.45 21.80
C ILE A 314 22.61 23.31 23.33
N ASP A 315 23.77 23.12 23.97
CA ASP A 315 23.86 22.98 25.43
C ASP A 315 23.34 24.24 26.16
N LYS A 316 23.66 25.43 25.64
CA LYS A 316 23.08 26.69 26.15
C LYS A 316 21.55 26.68 26.06
N LEU A 317 20.98 26.26 24.92
CA LEU A 317 19.53 26.20 24.69
C LEU A 317 18.85 25.22 25.64
N GLU A 318 19.44 24.04 25.83
CA GLU A 318 18.90 22.97 26.68
C GLU A 318 18.92 23.36 28.17
N ARG A 319 19.99 24.00 28.65
CA ARG A 319 20.07 24.48 30.04
C ARG A 319 18.96 25.46 30.42
N ARG A 320 18.40 26.19 29.45
CA ARG A 320 17.25 27.09 29.66
C ARG A 320 15.89 26.41 29.46
N GLY A 321 15.84 25.22 28.85
CA GLY A 321 14.58 24.53 28.55
C GLY A 321 13.68 25.32 27.61
N LEU A 322 14.23 26.04 26.63
CA LEU A 322 13.43 26.81 25.67
C LEU A 322 12.72 25.86 24.69
N SER A 323 11.40 25.98 24.57
CA SER A 323 10.64 25.26 23.56
C SER A 323 10.86 25.85 22.17
N VAL A 324 10.63 25.03 21.13
CA VAL A 324 10.71 25.47 19.73
C VAL A 324 9.75 26.63 19.45
N TYR A 325 8.54 26.58 20.03
CA TYR A 325 7.55 27.65 19.90
C TYR A 325 8.09 28.98 20.42
N ARG A 326 8.68 28.97 21.63
CA ARG A 326 9.30 30.17 22.19
C ARG A 326 10.47 30.67 21.35
N LEU A 327 11.28 29.78 20.78
CA LEU A 327 12.40 30.17 19.92
C LEU A 327 11.96 30.86 18.62
N ARG A 328 10.76 30.58 18.11
CA ARG A 328 10.19 31.25 16.93
C ARG A 328 9.69 32.66 17.25
N ASP A 329 9.18 32.88 18.45
CA ASP A 329 8.63 34.17 18.88
C ASP A 329 9.67 35.12 19.47
N MET A 330 10.87 34.61 19.79
CA MET A 330 11.94 35.40 20.39
C MET A 330 12.54 36.40 19.39
N GLU A 331 12.72 37.64 19.84
CA GLU A 331 13.41 38.65 19.04
C GLU A 331 14.89 38.29 18.85
N HIS A 332 15.41 38.53 17.64
CA HIS A 332 16.82 38.31 17.31
C HIS A 332 17.78 39.01 18.29
N ARG A 333 17.41 40.20 18.79
CA ARG A 333 18.23 40.95 19.76
C ARG A 333 18.43 40.18 21.06
N GLU A 334 17.37 39.57 21.60
CA GLU A 334 17.41 38.80 22.84
C GLU A 334 18.30 37.55 22.68
N LEU A 335 18.13 36.82 21.59
CA LEU A 335 18.94 35.64 21.26
C LEU A 335 20.40 36.00 21.04
N LYS A 336 20.68 37.12 20.36
CA LYS A 336 22.05 37.61 20.12
C LYS A 336 22.76 38.01 21.41
N GLU A 337 22.11 38.79 22.28
CA GLU A 337 22.67 39.21 23.57
C GLU A 337 23.06 37.99 24.42
N TRP A 338 22.23 36.95 24.36
CA TRP A 338 22.43 35.73 25.13
C TRP A 338 23.46 34.76 24.53
N LEU A 339 23.36 34.45 23.24
CA LEU A 339 24.33 33.56 22.55
C LEU A 339 25.69 34.23 22.36
N ARG A 340 25.76 35.56 22.52
CA ARG A 340 26.94 36.39 22.25
C ARG A 340 27.44 36.24 20.81
N SER A 341 26.57 35.86 19.89
CA SER A 341 26.86 35.71 18.47
C SER A 341 25.63 36.04 17.65
N SER A 342 25.78 36.99 16.71
CA SER A 342 24.70 37.33 15.79
C SER A 342 24.45 36.20 14.80
N THR A 343 25.50 35.59 14.27
CA THR A 343 25.40 34.52 13.26
C THR A 343 24.67 33.29 13.79
N TYR A 344 24.95 32.89 15.04
CA TYR A 344 24.24 31.76 15.65
C TYR A 344 22.82 32.11 16.06
N ALA A 345 22.54 33.36 16.44
CA ALA A 345 21.17 33.81 16.69
C ALA A 345 20.31 33.75 15.43
N ASP A 346 20.81 34.25 14.30
CA ASP A 346 20.17 34.13 12.98
C ASP A 346 19.94 32.67 12.60
N LEU A 347 20.97 31.82 12.79
CA LEU A 347 20.88 30.41 12.45
C LEU A 347 19.84 29.66 13.31
N VAL A 348 19.77 29.95 14.61
CA VAL A 348 18.81 29.33 15.53
C VAL A 348 17.38 29.72 15.16
N ILE A 349 17.10 31.01 14.93
CA ILE A 349 15.76 31.48 14.52
C ILE A 349 15.36 30.85 13.20
N ARG A 350 16.25 30.90 12.21
CA ARG A 350 16.01 30.29 10.91
C ARG A 350 15.70 28.79 11.04
N SER A 351 16.53 28.05 11.77
CA SER A 351 16.33 26.61 11.97
C SER A 351 15.04 26.31 12.74
N ALA A 352 14.66 27.18 13.68
CA ALA A 352 13.39 27.05 14.39
C ALA A 352 12.19 27.19 13.44
N HIS A 353 12.21 28.13 12.48
CA HIS A 353 11.18 28.27 11.45
C HIS A 353 11.23 27.18 10.38
N GLU A 354 12.39 26.55 10.15
CA GLU A 354 12.51 25.43 9.22
C GLU A 354 11.89 24.14 9.80
N LEU A 355 11.78 23.96 11.11
CA LEU A 355 11.13 22.77 11.68
C LEU A 355 9.68 22.61 11.19
N PRO A 356 9.23 21.42 10.75
CA PRO A 356 7.86 21.25 10.27
C PRO A 356 6.83 21.52 11.36
N LEU A 357 5.91 22.45 11.10
CA LEU A 357 4.78 22.80 11.96
C LEU A 357 3.52 22.90 11.09
N LEU A 358 2.45 22.26 11.52
CA LEU A 358 1.14 22.38 10.89
C LEU A 358 0.21 23.08 11.87
N GLU A 359 -0.54 24.04 11.34
CA GLU A 359 -1.70 24.58 12.01
C GLU A 359 -2.93 23.89 11.45
N VAL A 360 -3.83 23.52 12.36
CA VAL A 360 -4.94 22.64 12.08
C VAL A 360 -6.19 23.25 12.68
N GLU A 361 -7.20 23.45 11.84
CA GLU A 361 -8.53 23.84 12.28
C GLU A 361 -9.49 22.70 11.95
N ALA A 362 -9.96 22.04 13.01
CA ALA A 362 -10.93 20.96 12.90
C ALA A 362 -12.33 21.52 13.10
N SER A 363 -13.14 21.40 12.07
CA SER A 363 -14.55 21.69 12.12
C SER A 363 -15.31 20.34 12.22
N LEU A 364 -16.13 20.18 13.27
CA LEU A 364 -16.92 18.97 13.52
C LEU A 364 -18.29 18.99 12.80
N GLN A 365 -18.33 18.49 11.56
CA GLN A 365 -19.54 18.27 10.77
C GLN A 365 -20.20 17.00 11.24
N PRO A 366 -21.51 16.91 11.31
CA PRO A 366 -22.07 15.64 11.77
C PRO A 366 -23.09 15.09 10.78
N ILE A 367 -23.03 13.78 10.44
CA ILE A 367 -23.90 13.08 9.46
C ILE A 367 -25.08 12.20 9.98
N THR A 368 -24.93 11.30 10.98
CA THR A 368 -25.98 10.45 11.66
C THR A 368 -25.86 10.51 13.21
N ARG A 369 -26.87 10.13 14.03
CA ARG A 369 -26.76 10.09 15.53
C ARG A 369 -25.49 9.40 16.06
N THR A 370 -24.87 8.56 15.23
CA THR A 370 -23.67 7.78 15.48
C THR A 370 -22.48 8.13 14.56
N VAL A 371 -22.64 9.01 13.56
CA VAL A 371 -21.61 9.33 12.56
C VAL A 371 -21.30 10.81 12.52
N LEU A 372 -20.12 11.18 13.01
CA LEU A 372 -19.55 12.52 12.97
C LEU A 372 -18.58 12.64 11.77
N ARG A 373 -18.71 13.67 10.95
CA ARG A 373 -17.78 14.02 9.87
C ARG A 373 -16.87 15.17 10.27
N ILE A 374 -15.59 14.90 10.43
CA ILE A 374 -14.65 15.93 10.87
C ILE A 374 -13.99 16.50 9.62
N LYS A 375 -14.20 17.79 9.34
CA LYS A 375 -13.44 18.51 8.32
C LYS A 375 -12.23 19.11 8.99
N VAL A 376 -11.06 18.85 8.44
CA VAL A 376 -9.80 19.35 8.98
C VAL A 376 -9.17 20.22 7.90
N ASP A 377 -9.10 21.52 8.14
CA ASP A 377 -8.37 22.46 7.31
C ASP A 377 -6.94 22.52 7.86
N ILE A 378 -5.95 22.16 7.04
CA ILE A 378 -4.54 22.08 7.44
C ILE A 378 -3.72 23.04 6.60
N TRP A 379 -2.91 23.86 7.26
CA TRP A 379 -1.95 24.73 6.59
C TRP A 379 -0.53 24.60 7.17
N PRO A 380 0.50 24.58 6.29
CA PRO A 380 1.88 24.52 6.74
C PRO A 380 2.38 25.86 7.27
N SER A 381 2.84 25.89 8.52
CA SER A 381 3.37 27.07 9.22
C SER A 381 4.88 26.93 9.46
N PHE A 382 5.62 26.68 8.39
CA PHE A 382 7.09 26.52 8.43
C PHE A 382 7.75 26.85 7.08
N THR A 383 9.06 27.12 7.11
CA THR A 383 9.84 27.45 5.92
C THR A 383 10.47 26.19 5.32
N TRP A 384 10.24 25.93 4.03
CA TRP A 384 10.82 24.76 3.37
C TRP A 384 12.32 24.92 3.09
N ASN A 385 13.14 23.96 3.56
CA ASN A 385 14.54 23.81 3.22
C ASN A 385 14.81 22.42 2.60
N ASP A 386 15.23 22.38 1.34
CA ASP A 386 15.47 21.12 0.59
C ASP A 386 16.57 20.24 1.23
N ARG A 387 17.50 20.82 2.00
CA ARG A 387 18.54 20.07 2.71
C ARG A 387 18.01 19.33 3.95
N VAL A 388 16.92 19.83 4.53
CA VAL A 388 16.34 19.32 5.77
C VAL A 388 15.12 18.45 5.48
N HIS A 389 14.26 18.90 4.56
CA HIS A 389 12.98 18.25 4.22
C HIS A 389 13.04 17.32 3.01
N GLY A 390 14.16 17.29 2.30
CA GLY A 390 14.26 16.61 1.02
C GLY A 390 13.55 17.38 -0.10
N LYS A 391 13.40 16.73 -1.26
CA LYS A 391 12.97 17.41 -2.50
C LYS A 391 11.48 17.31 -2.82
N THR A 392 10.74 16.43 -2.14
CA THR A 392 9.39 16.02 -2.58
C THR A 392 8.30 16.42 -1.58
N CYS A 393 8.20 15.74 -0.44
CA CYS A 393 7.16 15.95 0.56
C CYS A 393 7.63 15.60 1.97
N GLN A 394 6.89 16.11 2.96
CA GLN A 394 6.97 15.69 4.36
C GLN A 394 5.66 14.98 4.74
N SER A 395 5.76 13.86 5.44
CA SER A 395 4.61 13.04 5.81
C SER A 395 4.22 13.28 7.28
N PHE A 396 2.93 13.39 7.53
CA PHE A 396 2.32 13.59 8.84
C PHE A 396 1.23 12.54 9.05
N TRP A 397 1.10 12.05 10.28
CA TRP A 397 -0.06 11.27 10.67
C TRP A 397 -1.11 12.21 11.23
N LEU A 398 -2.32 12.14 10.67
CA LEU A 398 -3.50 12.79 11.21
C LEU A 398 -4.39 11.69 11.79
N TRP A 399 -4.75 11.79 13.07
CA TRP A 399 -5.76 10.92 13.65
C TRP A 399 -6.68 11.68 14.58
N ILE A 400 -7.90 11.15 14.72
CA ILE A 400 -8.94 11.65 15.59
C ILE A 400 -9.10 10.65 16.73
N GLU A 401 -8.91 11.11 17.95
CA GLU A 401 -8.99 10.29 19.15
C GLU A 401 -10.09 10.78 20.10
N ASP A 402 -10.64 9.84 20.87
CA ASP A 402 -11.40 10.14 22.08
C ASP A 402 -10.43 10.20 23.28
N PRO A 403 -10.27 11.36 23.94
CA PRO A 403 -9.43 11.48 25.13
C PRO A 403 -9.89 10.61 26.30
N GLU A 404 -11.19 10.30 26.40
CA GLU A 404 -11.75 9.53 27.51
C GLU A 404 -11.63 8.03 27.27
N SER A 405 -11.92 7.56 26.06
CA SER A 405 -11.92 6.14 25.73
C SER A 405 -10.57 5.62 25.22
N ASN A 406 -9.57 6.48 25.00
CA ASN A 406 -8.28 6.14 24.39
C ASN A 406 -8.42 5.40 23.05
N TYR A 407 -9.41 5.81 22.24
CA TYR A 407 -9.75 5.15 20.98
C TYR A 407 -9.52 6.08 19.80
N ILE A 408 -8.85 5.59 18.75
CA ILE A 408 -8.70 6.29 17.47
C ILE A 408 -9.89 5.95 16.60
N TYR A 409 -10.71 6.96 16.26
CA TYR A 409 -11.83 6.78 15.34
C TYR A 409 -11.40 6.79 13.87
N HIS A 410 -10.35 7.53 13.57
CA HIS A 410 -9.85 7.69 12.21
C HIS A 410 -8.37 8.04 12.23
N SER A 411 -7.61 7.48 11.29
CA SER A 411 -6.21 7.82 11.06
C SER A 411 -5.88 7.80 9.58
N GLU A 412 -5.17 8.81 9.09
CA GLU A 412 -4.69 8.89 7.71
C GLU A 412 -3.28 9.49 7.64
N LEU A 413 -2.54 9.11 6.60
CA LEU A 413 -1.24 9.69 6.30
C LEU A 413 -1.42 10.89 5.37
N PHE A 414 -1.08 12.07 5.86
CA PHE A 414 -1.16 13.34 5.15
C PHE A 414 0.22 13.76 4.65
N GLN A 415 0.37 14.02 3.35
CA GLN A 415 1.64 14.42 2.74
C GLN A 415 1.63 15.90 2.33
N VAL A 416 2.52 16.67 2.96
CA VAL A 416 2.71 18.09 2.65
C VAL A 416 3.82 18.24 1.61
N THR A 417 3.45 18.69 0.41
CA THR A 417 4.41 18.91 -0.68
C THR A 417 5.10 20.26 -0.56
N ARG A 418 6.30 20.38 -1.14
CA ARG A 418 7.04 21.65 -1.23
C ARG A 418 6.21 22.80 -1.81
N LYS A 419 5.38 22.50 -2.82
CA LYS A 419 4.52 23.49 -3.48
C LYS A 419 3.48 24.07 -2.51
N LEU A 420 2.87 23.22 -1.69
CA LEU A 420 1.86 23.61 -0.70
C LEU A 420 2.45 24.54 0.37
N VAL A 421 3.68 24.25 0.83
CA VAL A 421 4.38 25.11 1.80
C VAL A 421 4.71 26.48 1.22
N MET A 422 5.12 26.52 -0.06
CA MET A 422 5.45 27.78 -0.72
C MET A 422 4.23 28.62 -1.09
N SER A 423 3.10 28.00 -1.39
CA SER A 423 1.86 28.71 -1.72
C SER A 423 1.11 29.21 -0.49
N GLY A 424 1.35 28.62 0.68
CA GLY A 424 0.63 28.94 1.92
C GLY A 424 -0.87 28.62 1.86
N GLN A 425 -1.29 27.80 0.89
CA GLN A 425 -2.70 27.45 0.69
C GLN A 425 -3.12 26.34 1.66
N SER A 426 -4.34 26.44 2.18
CA SER A 426 -4.97 25.39 2.98
C SER A 426 -5.47 24.26 2.09
N GLN A 427 -5.29 23.01 2.52
CA GLN A 427 -5.90 21.84 1.87
C GLN A 427 -7.13 21.40 2.66
N GLN A 428 -8.25 21.20 1.95
CA GLN A 428 -9.55 20.84 2.54
C GLN A 428 -10.01 19.45 2.08
N LEU A 429 -10.57 18.66 3.00
CA LEU A 429 -11.12 17.32 2.76
C LEU A 429 -12.67 17.33 2.90
N VAL A 430 -13.46 16.87 1.89
CA VAL A 430 -14.95 16.92 1.89
C VAL A 430 -15.61 15.68 1.24
N MET A 431 -16.82 15.28 1.69
CA MET A 431 -17.65 14.16 1.17
C MET A 431 -19.16 14.55 1.01
N THR A 432 -19.98 13.93 0.13
CA THR A 432 -21.32 14.44 -0.37
C THR A 432 -22.54 13.45 -0.25
N ILE A 433 -23.81 13.92 -0.36
CA ILE A 433 -25.13 13.18 -0.25
C ILE A 433 -25.96 13.30 -1.58
N PRO A 434 -26.78 12.29 -2.03
CA PRO A 434 -27.16 12.11 -3.45
C PRO A 434 -28.62 12.43 -3.90
N ASN A 435 -28.79 12.61 -5.23
CA ASN A 435 -30.01 12.78 -6.06
C ASN A 435 -31.07 11.64 -5.94
N ALA A 436 -30.69 10.49 -5.38
CA ALA A 436 -31.49 9.26 -5.41
C ALA A 436 -32.85 9.37 -4.69
N GLU A 437 -32.95 10.17 -3.63
CA GLU A 437 -34.17 10.28 -2.82
C GLU A 437 -35.32 11.02 -3.51
N ILE A 438 -35.00 11.86 -4.50
CA ILE A 438 -36.02 12.52 -5.34
C ILE A 438 -36.56 11.53 -6.36
N VAL A 439 -35.70 10.67 -6.92
CA VAL A 439 -36.09 9.61 -7.85
C VAL A 439 -36.93 8.53 -7.17
N ALA A 440 -36.59 8.16 -5.93
CA ALA A 440 -37.35 7.21 -5.13
C ALA A 440 -38.73 7.74 -4.70
N GLY A 441 -39.02 9.04 -4.92
CA GLY A 441 -40.26 9.67 -4.49
C GLY A 441 -40.33 9.96 -2.99
N THR A 442 -39.23 9.76 -2.25
CA THR A 442 -39.09 10.15 -0.84
C THR A 442 -39.14 11.68 -0.69
N VAL A 443 -38.55 12.40 -1.65
CA VAL A 443 -38.50 13.86 -1.68
C VAL A 443 -39.26 14.39 -2.90
N GLN A 444 -40.47 14.93 -2.68
CA GLN A 444 -41.36 15.38 -3.75
C GLN A 444 -41.52 16.91 -3.85
N SER A 445 -41.01 17.66 -2.88
CA SER A 445 -41.06 19.13 -2.85
C SER A 445 -39.82 19.67 -2.13
N LYS A 446 -39.53 20.97 -2.29
CA LYS A 446 -38.47 21.63 -1.52
C LYS A 446 -38.72 21.51 -0.01
N GLN A 447 -39.99 21.58 0.42
CA GLN A 447 -40.35 21.35 1.82
C GLN A 447 -40.06 19.91 2.24
N ALA A 448 -40.41 18.91 1.42
CA ALA A 448 -40.08 17.52 1.71
C ALA A 448 -38.56 17.29 1.73
N ALA A 449 -37.79 18.05 0.95
CA ALA A 449 -36.32 18.01 0.98
C ALA A 449 -35.77 18.61 2.28
N LEU A 450 -36.35 19.71 2.76
CA LEU A 450 -36.04 20.28 4.06
C LEU A 450 -36.38 19.30 5.18
N ASP A 451 -37.59 18.72 5.13
CA ASP A 451 -38.04 17.70 6.07
C ASP A 451 -37.11 16.49 6.03
N TYR A 452 -36.75 15.99 4.85
CA TYR A 452 -35.77 14.93 4.67
C TYR A 452 -34.43 15.27 5.32
N LEU A 453 -33.90 16.48 5.07
CA LEU A 453 -32.70 16.96 5.73
C LEU A 453 -32.87 16.98 7.26
N THR A 454 -34.06 17.23 7.80
CA THR A 454 -34.29 17.14 9.25
C THR A 454 -34.11 15.73 9.84
N TRP A 455 -34.35 14.70 9.04
CA TRP A 455 -34.13 13.30 9.40
C TRP A 455 -32.67 12.88 9.26
N THR A 456 -31.94 13.51 8.36
CA THR A 456 -30.48 13.40 8.31
C THR A 456 -29.91 14.05 9.56
N TYR A 457 -28.76 13.58 10.03
CA TYR A 457 -28.13 14.25 11.18
C TYR A 457 -27.20 15.37 10.78
N PHE A 458 -27.05 15.63 9.48
CA PHE A 458 -26.68 16.97 9.03
C PHE A 458 -27.55 18.03 9.73
N PHE A 459 -28.88 17.91 9.73
CA PHE A 459 -29.75 18.87 10.43
C PHE A 459 -29.62 18.83 11.96
N ARG A 460 -29.59 17.62 12.53
CA ARG A 460 -29.45 17.44 13.99
C ARG A 460 -28.21 18.12 14.54
N ARG A 461 -27.22 18.40 13.68
CA ARG A 461 -26.00 19.02 14.09
C ARG A 461 -25.70 20.37 13.48
N LEU A 462 -26.41 20.78 12.43
CA LEU A 462 -26.61 22.18 12.11
C LEU A 462 -27.11 22.95 13.37
N LEU A 463 -28.04 22.35 14.12
CA LEU A 463 -28.57 22.93 15.36
C LEU A 463 -27.62 22.85 16.58
N ARG A 464 -26.61 21.97 16.57
CA ARG A 464 -25.66 21.80 17.70
C ARG A 464 -24.34 22.52 17.48
N ASN A 465 -24.00 22.81 16.23
CA ASN A 465 -22.81 23.55 15.85
C ASN A 465 -23.11 24.35 14.57
N PRO A 466 -23.85 25.47 14.66
CA PRO A 466 -24.23 26.26 13.48
C PRO A 466 -23.02 26.88 12.77
N SER A 467 -22.03 27.35 13.54
CA SER A 467 -20.83 28.03 13.04
C SER A 467 -19.99 27.10 12.14
N TYR A 468 -19.97 25.81 12.45
CA TYR A 468 -19.38 24.77 11.61
C TYR A 468 -19.93 24.76 10.17
N TYR A 469 -21.22 25.08 9.98
CA TYR A 469 -21.90 25.16 8.69
C TYR A 469 -21.96 26.57 8.13
N GLN A 470 -21.22 27.52 8.70
CA GLN A 470 -21.29 28.96 8.37
C GLN A 470 -22.66 29.58 8.69
N LEU A 471 -23.41 29.01 9.64
CA LEU A 471 -24.64 29.58 10.18
C LEU A 471 -24.30 30.39 11.45
N GLN A 472 -24.69 31.66 11.50
CA GLN A 472 -24.27 32.59 12.55
C GLN A 472 -24.94 32.34 13.90
N ASP A 473 -26.20 31.92 13.90
CA ASP A 473 -26.96 31.60 15.11
C ASP A 473 -27.96 30.45 14.87
N ILE A 474 -28.51 29.90 15.96
CA ILE A 474 -29.49 28.81 15.93
C ILE A 474 -30.94 29.31 15.99
N GLU A 475 -31.19 30.59 15.71
CA GLU A 475 -32.57 31.04 15.69
C GLU A 475 -33.35 30.26 14.63
N PRO A 476 -34.57 29.77 14.94
CA PRO A 476 -35.33 28.92 14.02
C PRO A 476 -35.47 29.51 12.62
N GLU A 477 -35.56 30.84 12.53
CA GLU A 477 -35.64 31.58 11.27
C GLU A 477 -34.35 31.46 10.44
N ASN A 478 -33.17 31.62 11.06
CA ASN A 478 -31.88 31.55 10.39
C ASN A 478 -31.50 30.12 9.99
N VAL A 479 -31.79 29.13 10.84
CA VAL A 479 -31.61 27.71 10.51
C VAL A 479 -32.47 27.32 9.32
N ASN A 480 -33.76 27.70 9.33
CA ASN A 480 -34.66 27.42 8.22
C ASN A 480 -34.22 28.12 6.94
N LYS A 481 -33.76 29.37 7.02
CA LYS A 481 -33.22 30.11 5.88
C LYS A 481 -31.99 29.42 5.29
N PHE A 482 -31.06 28.96 6.12
CA PHE A 482 -29.86 28.25 5.67
C PHE A 482 -30.17 26.92 5.00
N MET A 483 -31.04 26.11 5.61
CA MET A 483 -31.47 24.86 5.00
C MET A 483 -32.21 25.10 3.68
N SER A 484 -33.06 26.13 3.64
CA SER A 484 -33.79 26.53 2.43
C SER A 484 -32.81 26.90 1.33
N ASN A 485 -31.81 27.74 1.61
CA ASN A 485 -30.76 28.10 0.64
C ASN A 485 -29.96 26.88 0.15
N LEU A 486 -29.67 25.92 1.04
CA LEU A 486 -28.97 24.70 0.68
C LEU A 486 -29.81 23.83 -0.27
N VAL A 487 -31.08 23.61 0.06
CA VAL A 487 -32.02 22.87 -0.79
C VAL A 487 -32.18 23.59 -2.12
N GLU A 488 -32.34 24.90 -2.13
CA GLU A 488 -32.44 25.70 -3.35
C GLU A 488 -31.20 25.57 -4.22
N ARG A 489 -29.99 25.62 -3.65
CA ARG A 489 -28.75 25.43 -4.40
C ARG A 489 -28.66 24.03 -5.00
N VAL A 490 -28.97 22.98 -4.23
CA VAL A 490 -28.93 21.60 -4.73
C VAL A 490 -29.98 21.39 -5.82
N VAL A 491 -31.20 21.89 -5.62
CA VAL A 491 -32.26 21.85 -6.64
C VAL A 491 -31.82 22.62 -7.89
N TYR A 492 -31.16 23.77 -7.73
CA TYR A 492 -30.61 24.54 -8.83
C TYR A 492 -29.54 23.77 -9.60
N GLU A 493 -28.56 23.17 -8.91
CA GLU A 493 -27.51 22.37 -9.56
C GLU A 493 -28.07 21.14 -10.28
N LEU A 494 -29.02 20.43 -9.66
CA LEU A 494 -29.69 19.28 -10.28
C LEU A 494 -30.58 19.70 -11.46
N SER A 495 -31.22 20.88 -11.38
CA SER A 495 -31.99 21.43 -12.48
C SER A 495 -31.10 21.92 -13.62
N ALA A 496 -29.94 22.51 -13.33
CA ALA A 496 -28.95 22.93 -14.30
C ALA A 496 -28.38 21.73 -15.06
N ALA A 497 -28.13 20.62 -14.35
CA ALA A 497 -27.77 19.32 -14.94
C ALA A 497 -28.95 18.59 -15.59
N ALA A 498 -30.12 19.23 -15.69
CA ALA A 498 -31.38 18.67 -16.20
C ALA A 498 -31.81 17.34 -15.57
N CYS A 499 -31.33 17.01 -14.36
CA CYS A 499 -31.71 15.83 -13.59
C CYS A 499 -33.07 16.00 -12.89
N LEU A 500 -33.49 17.25 -12.73
CA LEU A 500 -34.69 17.62 -11.97
C LEU A 500 -35.43 18.76 -12.65
N VAL A 501 -36.75 18.76 -12.59
CA VAL A 501 -37.59 19.92 -12.97
C VAL A 501 -38.57 20.22 -11.85
N GLU A 502 -38.76 21.50 -11.58
CA GLU A 502 -39.78 22.00 -10.66
C GLU A 502 -41.07 22.30 -11.44
N ARG A 503 -42.19 21.66 -11.09
CA ARG A 503 -43.53 21.92 -11.66
C ARG A 503 -44.54 22.08 -10.55
N ASP A 504 -45.26 23.20 -10.53
CA ASP A 504 -46.32 23.48 -9.55
C ASP A 504 -45.87 23.29 -8.07
N GLY A 505 -44.61 23.59 -7.77
CA GLY A 505 -44.00 23.40 -6.45
C GLY A 505 -43.55 21.97 -6.12
N CYS A 506 -43.73 21.03 -7.05
CA CYS A 506 -43.26 19.65 -6.95
C CYS A 506 -41.91 19.46 -7.66
N LEU A 507 -41.01 18.72 -7.01
CA LEU A 507 -39.73 18.30 -7.54
C LEU A 507 -39.94 16.99 -8.31
N VAL A 508 -39.88 17.06 -9.64
CA VAL A 508 -40.12 15.91 -10.51
C VAL A 508 -38.80 15.48 -11.14
N PRO A 509 -38.32 14.25 -10.87
CA PRO A 509 -37.11 13.75 -11.50
C PRO A 509 -37.33 13.62 -13.01
N THR A 510 -36.39 14.14 -13.80
CA THR A 510 -36.39 13.94 -15.24
C THR A 510 -35.89 12.53 -15.57
N PHE A 511 -35.92 12.15 -16.83
CA PHE A 511 -35.32 10.89 -17.27
C PHE A 511 -33.80 10.84 -16.97
N LEU A 512 -33.06 11.96 -17.10
CA LEU A 512 -31.65 12.07 -16.69
C LEU A 512 -31.45 11.84 -15.19
N GLY A 513 -32.33 12.39 -14.36
CA GLY A 513 -32.31 12.14 -12.91
C GLY A 513 -32.50 10.67 -12.60
N ARG A 514 -33.46 10.01 -13.26
CA ARG A 514 -33.72 8.58 -13.12
C ARG A 514 -32.53 7.72 -13.57
N ILE A 515 -31.94 8.04 -14.72
CA ILE A 515 -30.74 7.36 -15.24
C ILE A 515 -29.59 7.48 -14.22
N SER A 516 -29.28 8.70 -13.74
CA SER A 516 -28.20 8.88 -12.76
C SER A 516 -28.42 8.08 -11.47
N SER A 517 -29.65 8.05 -10.97
CA SER A 517 -29.99 7.30 -9.76
C SER A 517 -29.95 5.79 -9.98
N TYR A 518 -30.41 5.30 -11.13
CA TYR A 518 -30.46 3.88 -11.43
C TYR A 518 -29.07 3.28 -11.61
N TYR A 519 -28.17 4.01 -12.29
CA TYR A 519 -26.80 3.56 -12.56
C TYR A 519 -25.76 4.05 -11.54
N TYR A 520 -26.21 4.71 -10.46
CA TYR A 520 -25.34 5.27 -9.41
C TYR A 520 -24.27 6.23 -9.95
N LEU A 521 -24.64 7.07 -10.91
CA LEU A 521 -23.76 8.05 -11.54
C LEU A 521 -23.92 9.43 -10.91
N SER A 522 -22.86 10.23 -11.04
CA SER A 522 -22.88 11.63 -10.62
C SER A 522 -23.84 12.44 -11.50
N TYR A 523 -24.53 13.42 -10.92
CA TYR A 523 -25.32 14.39 -11.70
C TYR A 523 -24.43 15.19 -12.67
N ARG A 524 -23.14 15.32 -12.36
CA ARG A 524 -22.15 15.97 -13.25
C ARG A 524 -21.92 15.17 -14.52
N THR A 525 -22.00 13.85 -14.47
CA THR A 525 -21.95 13.00 -15.67
C THR A 525 -23.19 13.15 -16.52
N MET A 526 -24.36 13.36 -15.90
CA MET A 526 -25.57 13.69 -16.66
C MET A 526 -25.48 15.07 -17.32
N GLN A 527 -24.88 16.04 -16.62
CA GLN A 527 -24.60 17.36 -17.19
C GLN A 527 -23.65 17.25 -18.38
N HIS A 528 -22.56 16.50 -18.23
CA HIS A 528 -21.64 16.16 -19.32
C HIS A 528 -22.36 15.53 -20.51
N PHE A 529 -23.23 14.54 -20.28
CA PHE A 529 -24.03 13.93 -21.34
C PHE A 529 -24.97 14.91 -22.05
N LEU A 530 -25.50 15.89 -21.31
CA LEU A 530 -26.36 16.93 -21.86
C LEU A 530 -25.60 17.90 -22.77
N GLU A 531 -24.37 18.25 -22.39
CA GLU A 531 -23.54 19.23 -23.08
C GLU A 531 -22.83 18.63 -24.33
N ASP A 532 -22.30 17.41 -24.21
CA ASP A 532 -21.37 16.86 -25.19
C ASP A 532 -21.96 15.81 -26.14
N LEU A 533 -23.03 15.10 -25.75
CA LEU A 533 -23.62 14.08 -26.62
C LEU A 533 -24.54 14.69 -27.68
N GLN A 534 -24.43 14.20 -28.91
CA GLN A 534 -25.15 14.69 -30.09
C GLN A 534 -25.64 13.51 -30.96
N PRO A 535 -26.65 13.72 -31.83
CA PRO A 535 -27.06 12.72 -32.81
C PRO A 535 -25.97 12.50 -33.87
N GLY A 536 -25.71 11.25 -34.23
CA GLY A 536 -24.75 10.89 -35.29
C GLY A 536 -23.28 11.08 -34.89
N MET A 537 -22.94 10.91 -33.61
CA MET A 537 -21.55 10.94 -33.17
C MET A 537 -20.76 9.76 -33.72
N SER A 538 -19.51 10.01 -34.12
CA SER A 538 -18.58 8.94 -34.50
C SER A 538 -18.08 8.18 -33.28
N THR A 539 -17.61 6.94 -33.48
CA THR A 539 -17.01 6.09 -32.45
C THR A 539 -15.97 6.82 -31.59
N LYS A 540 -15.07 7.59 -32.22
CA LYS A 540 -14.06 8.38 -31.50
C LYS A 540 -14.70 9.38 -30.53
N LYS A 541 -15.73 10.11 -30.99
CA LYS A 541 -16.39 11.13 -30.16
C LYS A 541 -17.17 10.50 -29.01
N VAL A 542 -17.85 9.37 -29.26
CA VAL A 542 -18.56 8.63 -28.20
C VAL A 542 -17.57 8.09 -27.17
N LEU A 543 -16.45 7.51 -27.61
CA LEU A 543 -15.43 6.98 -26.70
C LEU A 543 -14.79 8.07 -25.84
N LEU A 544 -14.56 9.26 -26.40
CA LEU A 544 -14.10 10.43 -25.64
C LEU A 544 -15.15 10.86 -24.61
N ALA A 545 -16.42 10.99 -25.01
CA ALA A 545 -17.49 11.35 -24.09
C ALA A 545 -17.64 10.36 -22.93
N ILE A 546 -17.39 9.07 -23.16
CA ILE A 546 -17.37 8.07 -22.08
C ILE A 546 -16.18 8.33 -21.14
N ALA A 547 -14.97 8.47 -21.68
CA ALA A 547 -13.78 8.66 -20.87
C ALA A 547 -13.78 9.98 -20.06
N ASP A 548 -14.41 11.03 -20.57
CA ASP A 548 -14.54 12.35 -19.91
C ASP A 548 -15.66 12.40 -18.85
N SER A 549 -16.32 11.26 -18.56
CA SER A 549 -17.34 11.18 -17.52
C SER A 549 -16.76 11.38 -16.11
N TYR A 550 -17.50 12.01 -15.21
CA TYR A 550 -17.03 12.39 -13.88
C TYR A 550 -16.60 11.18 -13.01
N GLU A 551 -17.10 9.99 -13.31
CA GLU A 551 -16.74 8.74 -12.64
C GLU A 551 -15.24 8.38 -12.78
N PHE A 552 -14.56 8.94 -13.77
CA PHE A 552 -13.14 8.72 -14.03
C PHE A 552 -12.23 9.82 -13.48
N ASP A 553 -12.79 10.88 -12.88
CA ASP A 553 -12.04 12.03 -12.33
C ASP A 553 -11.00 11.61 -11.27
N GLN A 554 -11.27 10.51 -10.56
CA GLN A 554 -10.39 9.98 -9.50
C GLN A 554 -9.47 8.85 -9.95
N LEU A 555 -9.46 8.48 -11.24
CA LEU A 555 -8.54 7.43 -11.71
C LEU A 555 -7.09 7.91 -11.48
N PRO A 556 -6.24 7.13 -10.81
CA PRO A 556 -4.92 7.60 -10.41
C PRO A 556 -4.02 7.81 -11.63
N VAL A 557 -3.37 8.97 -11.70
CA VAL A 557 -2.26 9.23 -12.63
C VAL A 557 -0.99 9.41 -11.79
N ARG A 558 -0.12 8.41 -11.82
CA ARG A 558 1.09 8.33 -11.00
C ARG A 558 2.25 9.07 -11.67
N HIS A 559 3.30 9.34 -10.90
CA HIS A 559 4.50 10.01 -11.41
C HIS A 559 5.17 9.18 -12.54
N ASN A 560 5.59 9.84 -13.62
CA ASN A 560 6.15 9.25 -14.85
C ASN A 560 5.16 8.45 -15.72
N GLU A 561 3.87 8.45 -15.41
CA GLU A 561 2.86 7.82 -16.29
C GLU A 561 2.54 8.69 -17.51
N ASP A 562 2.87 9.98 -17.49
CA ASP A 562 2.78 10.91 -18.62
C ASP A 562 3.50 10.38 -19.88
N LYS A 563 4.72 9.86 -19.72
CA LYS A 563 5.49 9.27 -20.83
C LYS A 563 4.89 7.97 -21.35
N HIS A 564 4.34 7.16 -20.46
CA HIS A 564 3.70 5.89 -20.84
C HIS A 564 2.38 6.17 -21.56
N ASN A 565 1.59 7.13 -21.09
CA ASN A 565 0.38 7.61 -21.75
C ASN A 565 0.69 8.18 -23.13
N GLU A 566 1.77 8.96 -23.27
CA GLU A 566 2.23 9.48 -24.56
C GLU A 566 2.56 8.33 -25.53
N GLN A 567 3.32 7.32 -25.09
CA GLN A 567 3.66 6.14 -25.90
C GLN A 567 2.43 5.32 -26.29
N MET A 568 1.51 5.07 -25.34
CA MET A 568 0.25 4.38 -25.60
C MET A 568 -0.62 5.14 -26.61
N ALA A 569 -0.57 6.47 -26.60
CA ALA A 569 -1.30 7.28 -27.57
C ALA A 569 -0.76 7.09 -29.00
N GLU A 570 0.53 6.79 -29.18
CA GLU A 570 1.11 6.57 -30.52
C GLU A 570 0.58 5.30 -31.19
N VAL A 571 0.35 4.25 -30.41
CA VAL A 571 -0.16 2.94 -30.86
C VAL A 571 -1.68 2.81 -30.75
N SER A 572 -2.35 3.81 -30.17
CA SER A 572 -3.81 3.83 -30.05
C SER A 572 -4.48 4.12 -31.40
N ARG A 573 -5.64 3.48 -31.63
CA ARG A 573 -6.45 3.70 -32.84
C ARG A 573 -6.88 5.16 -33.00
N PHE A 574 -7.24 5.80 -31.89
CA PHE A 574 -7.62 7.20 -31.83
C PHE A 574 -6.74 7.96 -30.84
N ARG A 575 -6.02 8.97 -31.34
CA ARG A 575 -5.27 9.88 -30.46
C ARG A 575 -6.20 10.80 -29.64
N PRO A 576 -5.87 11.04 -28.35
CA PRO A 576 -6.56 12.03 -27.52
C PRO A 576 -6.53 13.44 -28.14
N PRO A 577 -7.54 14.28 -27.87
CA PRO A 577 -7.61 15.64 -28.40
C PRO A 577 -6.60 16.61 -27.76
N SER A 578 -6.21 16.39 -26.50
CA SER A 578 -5.21 17.17 -25.77
C SER A 578 -3.97 16.32 -25.44
N SER A 579 -2.81 16.96 -25.33
CA SER A 579 -1.56 16.34 -24.83
C SER A 579 -1.44 16.40 -23.30
N SER A 580 -2.57 16.41 -22.59
CA SER A 580 -2.64 16.39 -21.13
C SER A 580 -2.44 14.96 -20.62
N TRP A 581 -1.22 14.46 -20.74
CA TRP A 581 -0.84 13.09 -20.40
C TRP A 581 -0.93 12.79 -18.89
N ASP A 582 -1.16 13.81 -18.08
CA ASP A 582 -1.38 13.78 -16.63
C ASP A 582 -2.86 13.72 -16.23
N SER A 583 -3.79 13.73 -17.20
CA SER A 583 -5.24 13.70 -16.94
C SER A 583 -5.78 12.27 -16.78
N SER A 584 -6.59 12.07 -15.73
CA SER A 584 -7.32 10.83 -15.47
C SER A 584 -8.24 10.41 -16.62
N TYR A 585 -8.86 11.39 -17.31
CA TYR A 585 -9.71 11.14 -18.47
C TYR A 585 -8.90 10.69 -19.70
N THR A 586 -7.75 11.34 -19.95
CA THR A 586 -6.84 10.95 -21.03
C THR A 586 -6.33 9.52 -20.81
N LYS A 587 -5.96 9.18 -19.58
CA LYS A 587 -5.56 7.82 -19.21
C LYS A 587 -6.70 6.82 -19.45
N THR A 588 -7.92 7.12 -18.99
CA THR A 588 -9.10 6.27 -19.21
C THR A 588 -9.34 6.00 -20.70
N PHE A 589 -9.26 7.05 -21.52
CA PHE A 589 -9.45 6.95 -22.97
C PHE A 589 -8.40 6.02 -23.64
N LEU A 590 -7.16 6.04 -23.16
CA LEU A 590 -6.10 5.15 -23.65
C LEU A 590 -6.28 3.72 -23.16
N LEU A 591 -6.63 3.52 -21.88
CA LEU A 591 -6.84 2.19 -21.30
C LEU A 591 -7.99 1.44 -21.98
N LEU A 592 -9.11 2.11 -22.27
CA LEU A 592 -10.23 1.49 -22.98
C LEU A 592 -9.82 1.02 -24.38
N GLN A 593 -9.03 1.82 -25.11
CA GLN A 593 -8.54 1.43 -26.42
C GLN A 593 -7.52 0.28 -26.37
N ALA A 594 -6.62 0.30 -25.38
CA ALA A 594 -5.67 -0.77 -25.16
C ALA A 594 -6.39 -2.09 -24.82
N HIS A 595 -7.47 -2.03 -24.05
CA HIS A 595 -8.34 -3.17 -23.77
C HIS A 595 -9.02 -3.71 -25.04
N PHE A 596 -9.57 -2.84 -25.90
CA PHE A 596 -10.19 -3.28 -27.17
C PHE A 596 -9.19 -3.85 -28.17
N ALA A 597 -7.92 -3.47 -28.07
CA ALA A 597 -6.86 -3.98 -28.93
C ALA A 597 -6.05 -5.13 -28.28
N ARG A 598 -6.39 -5.54 -27.06
CA ARG A 598 -5.63 -6.52 -26.26
C ARG A 598 -4.12 -6.22 -26.20
N GLN A 599 -3.77 -4.93 -26.13
CA GLN A 599 -2.38 -4.49 -26.11
C GLN A 599 -1.71 -4.85 -24.78
N SER A 600 -0.41 -5.14 -24.84
CA SER A 600 0.40 -5.30 -23.63
C SER A 600 0.51 -3.97 -22.89
N LEU A 601 0.11 -3.97 -21.62
CA LEU A 601 0.18 -2.78 -20.77
C LEU A 601 1.59 -2.60 -20.19
N PRO A 602 2.04 -1.36 -19.92
CA PRO A 602 3.41 -1.09 -19.49
C PRO A 602 3.83 -1.75 -18.17
N ASN A 603 2.89 -1.91 -17.22
CA ASN A 603 3.15 -2.47 -15.89
C ASN A 603 1.85 -2.99 -15.23
N SER A 604 2.00 -3.57 -14.03
CA SER A 604 0.89 -4.10 -13.23
C SER A 604 -0.09 -3.04 -12.71
N ASP A 605 0.35 -1.79 -12.57
CA ASP A 605 -0.51 -0.69 -12.13
C ASP A 605 -1.55 -0.37 -13.21
N TYR A 606 -1.15 -0.34 -14.48
CA TYR A 606 -2.07 -0.14 -15.61
C TYR A 606 -3.09 -1.28 -15.72
N LEU A 607 -2.75 -2.51 -15.36
CA LEU A 607 -3.71 -3.62 -15.29
C LEU A 607 -4.79 -3.36 -14.22
N THR A 608 -4.39 -2.86 -13.06
CA THR A 608 -5.31 -2.54 -11.95
C THR A 608 -6.20 -1.35 -12.29
N ASP A 609 -5.63 -0.33 -12.91
CA ASP A 609 -6.37 0.85 -13.34
C ASP A 609 -7.34 0.52 -14.47
N THR A 610 -6.96 -0.39 -15.39
CA THR A 610 -7.86 -0.88 -16.45
C THR A 610 -9.07 -1.58 -15.84
N LYS A 611 -8.89 -2.45 -14.85
CA LYS A 611 -10.03 -3.08 -14.13
C LYS A 611 -10.97 -2.03 -13.53
N SER A 612 -10.40 -1.06 -12.82
CA SER A 612 -11.18 0.03 -12.20
C SER A 612 -11.92 0.90 -13.23
N ALA A 613 -11.30 1.12 -14.40
CA ALA A 613 -11.93 1.83 -15.50
C ALA A 613 -13.07 1.01 -16.14
N LEU A 614 -12.90 -0.29 -16.33
CA LEU A 614 -13.91 -1.16 -16.93
C LEU A 614 -15.16 -1.32 -16.04
N ASP A 615 -14.98 -1.41 -14.71
CA ASP A 615 -16.09 -1.46 -13.74
C ASP A 615 -17.00 -0.23 -13.87
N ASN A 616 -16.39 0.96 -14.03
CA ASN A 616 -17.12 2.21 -14.21
C ASN A 616 -17.64 2.39 -15.65
N ALA A 617 -16.90 1.94 -16.66
CA ALA A 617 -17.29 2.09 -18.06
C ALA A 617 -18.61 1.39 -18.38
N THR A 618 -18.87 0.22 -17.79
CA THR A 618 -20.10 -0.54 -18.03
C THR A 618 -21.35 0.26 -17.62
N ARG A 619 -21.36 0.82 -16.41
CA ARG A 619 -22.49 1.63 -15.90
C ARG A 619 -22.66 2.97 -16.64
N VAL A 620 -21.55 3.61 -17.01
CA VAL A 620 -21.55 4.86 -17.81
C VAL A 620 -22.12 4.60 -19.20
N MET A 621 -21.69 3.52 -19.87
CA MET A 621 -22.18 3.15 -21.20
C MET A 621 -23.66 2.75 -21.17
N GLN A 622 -24.12 1.99 -20.18
CA GLN A 622 -25.55 1.65 -20.03
C GLN A 622 -26.40 2.91 -19.85
N ALA A 623 -25.98 3.84 -18.98
CA ALA A 623 -26.65 5.12 -18.83
C ALA A 623 -26.66 5.95 -20.12
N MET A 624 -25.57 5.90 -20.90
CA MET A 624 -25.46 6.59 -22.18
C MET A 624 -26.37 5.97 -23.26
N VAL A 625 -26.56 4.64 -23.25
CA VAL A 625 -27.55 3.96 -24.11
C VAL A 625 -28.95 4.47 -23.79
N ASP A 626 -29.35 4.45 -22.51
CA ASP A 626 -30.67 4.91 -22.09
C ASP A 626 -30.90 6.38 -22.44
N TYR A 627 -29.89 7.23 -22.22
CA TYR A 627 -29.95 8.64 -22.58
C TYR A 627 -30.15 8.85 -24.09
N THR A 628 -29.32 8.20 -24.92
CA THR A 628 -29.38 8.37 -26.38
C THR A 628 -30.64 7.74 -26.98
N ALA A 629 -31.14 6.65 -26.40
CA ALA A 629 -32.38 5.99 -26.80
C ALA A 629 -33.60 6.88 -26.50
N GLU A 630 -33.69 7.46 -25.30
CA GLU A 630 -34.74 8.43 -24.93
C GLU A 630 -34.72 9.68 -25.83
N ARG A 631 -33.55 10.08 -26.33
CA ARG A 631 -33.41 11.17 -27.30
C ARG A 631 -33.75 10.78 -28.75
N GLY A 632 -33.95 9.48 -29.04
CA GLY A 632 -34.21 8.97 -30.38
C GLY A 632 -32.98 8.97 -31.30
N TRP A 633 -31.76 8.98 -30.76
CA TRP A 633 -30.53 9.09 -31.52
C TRP A 633 -29.96 7.72 -31.92
N LEU A 634 -30.68 7.00 -32.79
CA LEU A 634 -30.35 5.62 -33.19
C LEU A 634 -28.87 5.41 -33.53
N SER A 635 -28.28 6.28 -34.35
CA SER A 635 -26.88 6.14 -34.76
C SER A 635 -25.92 6.21 -33.58
N THR A 636 -26.09 7.18 -32.68
CA THR A 636 -25.24 7.32 -31.48
C THR A 636 -25.48 6.15 -30.53
N THR A 637 -26.73 5.72 -30.32
CA THR A 637 -27.09 4.57 -29.47
C THR A 637 -26.42 3.28 -29.95
N LEU A 638 -26.44 3.01 -31.26
CA LEU A 638 -25.77 1.83 -31.83
C LEU A 638 -24.26 1.87 -31.61
N VAL A 639 -23.63 3.03 -31.74
CA VAL A 639 -22.19 3.20 -31.48
C VAL A 639 -21.86 2.93 -30.00
N VAL A 640 -22.69 3.40 -29.06
CA VAL A 640 -22.52 3.11 -27.63
C VAL A 640 -22.68 1.61 -27.36
N GLN A 641 -23.69 0.96 -27.95
CA GLN A 641 -23.90 -0.49 -27.82
C GLN A 641 -22.74 -1.31 -28.39
N GLN A 642 -22.20 -0.92 -29.54
CA GLN A 642 -21.00 -1.52 -30.12
C GLN A 642 -19.79 -1.39 -29.19
N LEU A 643 -19.56 -0.21 -28.61
CA LEU A 643 -18.49 0.00 -27.64
C LEU A 643 -18.69 -0.81 -26.35
N MET A 644 -19.94 -0.97 -25.91
CA MET A 644 -20.27 -1.82 -24.76
C MET A 644 -19.96 -3.30 -25.03
N GLN A 645 -20.25 -3.79 -26.24
CA GLN A 645 -19.81 -5.12 -26.67
C GLN A 645 -18.28 -5.22 -26.72
N SER A 646 -17.61 -4.17 -27.18
CA SER A 646 -16.14 -4.08 -27.18
C SER A 646 -15.53 -4.15 -25.78
N VAL A 647 -16.16 -3.54 -24.78
CA VAL A 647 -15.76 -3.64 -23.36
C VAL A 647 -15.87 -5.07 -22.86
N ILE A 648 -17.00 -5.74 -23.11
CA ILE A 648 -17.26 -7.09 -22.60
C ILE A 648 -16.33 -8.12 -23.28
N GLN A 649 -16.14 -8.01 -24.60
CA GLN A 649 -15.41 -9.00 -25.40
C GLN A 649 -13.92 -8.66 -25.58
N ALA A 650 -13.47 -7.53 -25.04
CA ALA A 650 -12.09 -7.02 -25.19
C ALA A 650 -11.64 -7.00 -26.66
N ARG A 651 -12.46 -6.45 -27.54
CA ARG A 651 -12.17 -6.39 -28.99
C ARG A 651 -12.85 -5.20 -29.66
N TRP A 652 -12.31 -4.70 -30.76
CA TRP A 652 -13.03 -3.75 -31.61
C TRP A 652 -14.22 -4.42 -32.32
N PHE A 653 -15.34 -3.68 -32.41
CA PHE A 653 -16.60 -4.16 -33.01
C PHE A 653 -16.49 -4.43 -34.52
N ASP A 654 -15.53 -3.82 -35.20
CA ASP A 654 -15.24 -4.01 -36.62
C ASP A 654 -14.13 -5.05 -36.88
N GLY A 655 -13.59 -5.67 -35.83
CA GLY A 655 -12.66 -6.80 -35.96
C GLY A 655 -13.35 -8.10 -36.41
N SER A 656 -12.56 -9.16 -36.60
CA SER A 656 -13.09 -10.49 -36.92
C SER A 656 -13.99 -11.04 -35.81
N GLU A 657 -15.12 -11.66 -36.19
CA GLU A 657 -16.06 -12.30 -35.26
C GLU A 657 -15.38 -13.32 -34.35
N PHE A 658 -14.45 -14.11 -34.89
CA PHE A 658 -13.74 -15.18 -34.18
C PHE A 658 -12.89 -14.70 -32.99
N LEU A 659 -12.58 -13.40 -32.91
CA LEU A 659 -11.90 -12.84 -31.73
C LEU A 659 -12.74 -12.94 -30.45
N THR A 660 -14.04 -13.26 -30.51
CA THR A 660 -14.84 -13.57 -29.31
C THR A 660 -14.52 -14.94 -28.72
N LEU A 661 -13.90 -15.84 -29.49
CA LEU A 661 -13.53 -17.17 -29.02
C LEU A 661 -12.35 -17.06 -28.03
N PRO A 662 -12.37 -17.82 -26.92
CA PRO A 662 -11.25 -17.86 -25.97
C PRO A 662 -9.95 -18.29 -26.66
N GLY A 663 -8.83 -17.62 -26.35
CA GLY A 663 -7.51 -17.97 -26.92
C GLY A 663 -7.24 -17.45 -28.34
N VAL A 664 -8.25 -16.94 -29.05
CA VAL A 664 -8.08 -16.40 -30.42
C VAL A 664 -7.62 -14.94 -30.38
N ASN A 665 -6.55 -14.62 -31.10
CA ASN A 665 -5.96 -13.30 -31.28
C ASN A 665 -5.71 -13.02 -32.77
N GLU A 666 -5.18 -11.84 -33.12
CA GLU A 666 -4.98 -11.51 -34.53
C GLU A 666 -3.94 -12.40 -35.23
N ASP A 667 -3.00 -13.00 -34.50
CA ASP A 667 -1.93 -13.83 -35.06
C ASP A 667 -2.41 -15.23 -35.49
N ASN A 668 -3.50 -15.72 -34.91
CA ASN A 668 -4.02 -17.07 -35.15
C ASN A 668 -5.39 -17.10 -35.86
N LEU A 669 -5.90 -15.95 -36.30
CA LEU A 669 -7.15 -15.82 -37.04
C LEU A 669 -7.16 -16.61 -38.36
N ASP A 670 -6.01 -16.70 -39.05
CA ASP A 670 -5.90 -17.37 -40.35
C ASP A 670 -6.23 -18.87 -40.27
N ALA A 671 -6.11 -19.48 -39.08
CA ALA A 671 -6.46 -20.88 -38.87
C ALA A 671 -7.95 -21.18 -39.20
N PHE A 672 -8.83 -20.19 -39.03
CA PHE A 672 -10.26 -20.33 -39.31
C PHE A 672 -10.59 -20.29 -40.81
N LEU A 673 -9.68 -19.78 -41.66
CA LEU A 673 -9.89 -19.75 -43.12
C LEU A 673 -9.90 -21.15 -43.76
N ASN A 674 -9.27 -22.12 -43.08
CA ASN A 674 -9.13 -23.49 -43.58
C ASN A 674 -10.33 -24.40 -43.23
N ILE A 675 -11.36 -23.86 -42.57
CA ILE A 675 -12.55 -24.62 -42.20
C ILE A 675 -13.44 -24.77 -43.44
N PRO A 676 -13.77 -26.01 -43.89
CA PRO A 676 -14.60 -26.22 -45.06
C PRO A 676 -16.04 -25.74 -44.81
N HIS A 677 -16.58 -24.94 -45.74
CA HIS A 677 -17.91 -24.34 -45.64
C HIS A 677 -18.57 -24.21 -47.03
N ASP A 678 -18.51 -25.28 -47.82
CA ASP A 678 -18.91 -25.29 -49.25
C ASP A 678 -20.38 -24.89 -49.50
N ASP A 679 -21.25 -25.03 -48.50
CA ASP A 679 -22.67 -24.65 -48.56
C ASP A 679 -22.94 -23.16 -48.22
N TYR A 680 -21.91 -22.38 -47.85
CA TYR A 680 -22.02 -21.00 -47.40
C TYR A 680 -21.03 -20.07 -48.11
N ASP A 681 -21.45 -18.85 -48.46
CA ASP A 681 -20.58 -17.87 -49.12
C ASP A 681 -19.49 -17.30 -48.18
N TYR A 682 -19.72 -17.31 -46.87
CA TYR A 682 -18.80 -16.78 -45.85
C TYR A 682 -18.88 -17.57 -44.54
N LEU A 683 -17.71 -17.81 -43.92
CA LEU A 683 -17.62 -18.39 -42.59
C LEU A 683 -17.86 -17.32 -41.52
N THR A 684 -19.02 -17.37 -40.87
CA THR A 684 -19.39 -16.53 -39.71
C THR A 684 -19.53 -17.40 -38.46
N LEU A 685 -19.57 -16.80 -37.26
CA LEU A 685 -19.76 -17.59 -36.03
C LEU A 685 -21.05 -18.45 -36.03
N PRO A 686 -22.22 -17.96 -36.50
CA PRO A 686 -23.42 -18.78 -36.62
C PRO A 686 -23.26 -19.95 -37.61
N VAL A 687 -22.60 -19.73 -38.74
CA VAL A 687 -22.31 -20.79 -39.73
C VAL A 687 -21.37 -21.83 -39.14
N LEU A 688 -20.31 -21.38 -38.46
CA LEU A 688 -19.40 -22.26 -37.73
C LEU A 688 -20.19 -23.07 -36.67
N LYS A 689 -21.19 -22.47 -36.02
CA LYS A 689 -22.04 -23.16 -35.04
C LYS A 689 -22.93 -24.23 -35.65
N GLU A 690 -23.38 -24.03 -36.88
CA GLU A 690 -24.15 -25.02 -37.62
C GLU A 690 -23.26 -26.18 -38.09
N LEU A 691 -22.07 -25.87 -38.63
CA LEU A 691 -21.09 -26.88 -39.06
C LEU A 691 -20.60 -27.77 -37.91
N CYS A 692 -20.40 -27.19 -36.72
CA CYS A 692 -19.85 -27.89 -35.56
C CYS A 692 -20.91 -28.57 -34.67
N LYS A 693 -22.20 -28.48 -35.00
CA LYS A 693 -23.32 -28.90 -34.12
C LYS A 693 -23.37 -30.40 -33.82
N GLN A 694 -22.67 -31.23 -34.60
CA GLN A 694 -22.64 -32.69 -34.43
C GLN A 694 -21.22 -33.32 -34.50
N GLU A 695 -20.21 -32.58 -34.95
CA GLU A 695 -18.85 -33.11 -35.15
C GLU A 695 -17.78 -32.12 -34.69
N TYR A 696 -17.20 -32.37 -33.52
CA TYR A 696 -16.08 -31.60 -32.96
C TYR A 696 -14.87 -31.55 -33.91
N GLU A 697 -14.63 -32.63 -34.68
CA GLU A 697 -13.51 -32.74 -35.61
C GLU A 697 -13.57 -31.73 -36.77
N VAL A 698 -14.74 -31.19 -37.10
CA VAL A 698 -14.88 -30.13 -38.11
C VAL A 698 -14.20 -28.83 -37.63
N LEU A 699 -14.25 -28.57 -36.32
CA LEU A 699 -13.54 -27.45 -35.69
C LEU A 699 -12.08 -27.79 -35.37
N ALA A 700 -11.84 -28.99 -34.82
CA ALA A 700 -10.54 -29.34 -34.27
C ALA A 700 -9.48 -29.60 -35.34
N LYS A 701 -9.84 -30.29 -36.43
CA LYS A 701 -8.87 -30.71 -37.44
C LYS A 701 -8.12 -29.53 -38.10
N PRO A 702 -8.77 -28.41 -38.48
CA PRO A 702 -8.06 -27.25 -39.04
C PRO A 702 -7.35 -26.39 -37.99
N LEU A 703 -7.79 -26.44 -36.72
CA LEU A 703 -7.25 -25.60 -35.64
C LEU A 703 -6.06 -26.21 -34.90
N ARG A 704 -5.84 -27.54 -34.99
CA ARG A 704 -4.70 -28.24 -34.35
C ARG A 704 -3.32 -27.75 -34.76
N ASP A 705 -3.21 -27.07 -35.90
CA ASP A 705 -1.95 -26.46 -36.35
C ASP A 705 -1.62 -25.15 -35.60
N ALA A 706 -2.61 -24.52 -34.96
CA ALA A 706 -2.47 -23.22 -34.31
C ALA A 706 -2.85 -23.22 -32.81
N PHE A 707 -3.57 -24.23 -32.32
CA PHE A 707 -4.11 -24.31 -30.97
C PHE A 707 -3.91 -25.68 -30.34
N GLU A 708 -3.76 -25.72 -29.02
CA GLU A 708 -3.73 -26.98 -28.28
C GLU A 708 -5.14 -27.58 -28.11
N GLU A 709 -5.23 -28.91 -28.00
CA GLU A 709 -6.51 -29.63 -27.94
C GLU A 709 -7.44 -29.10 -26.83
N HIS A 710 -6.87 -28.72 -25.68
CA HIS A 710 -7.64 -28.19 -24.56
C HIS A 710 -8.24 -26.79 -24.84
N GLU A 711 -7.56 -25.96 -25.66
CA GLU A 711 -8.04 -24.64 -26.08
C GLU A 711 -9.18 -24.79 -27.09
N ILE A 712 -9.05 -25.71 -28.04
CA ILE A 712 -10.10 -26.05 -29.02
C ILE A 712 -11.34 -26.59 -28.30
N GLU A 713 -11.17 -27.46 -27.31
CA GLU A 713 -12.27 -27.92 -26.46
C GLU A 713 -12.96 -26.77 -25.72
N GLN A 714 -12.20 -25.79 -25.23
CA GLN A 714 -12.76 -24.63 -24.55
C GLN A 714 -13.58 -23.77 -25.51
N MET A 715 -13.07 -23.49 -26.73
CA MET A 715 -13.82 -22.80 -27.77
C MET A 715 -15.12 -23.53 -28.12
N TYR A 716 -15.05 -24.86 -28.27
CA TYR A 716 -16.20 -25.72 -28.55
C TYR A 716 -17.25 -25.68 -27.42
N LYS A 717 -16.82 -25.79 -26.15
CA LYS A 717 -17.73 -25.78 -24.99
C LYS A 717 -18.43 -24.43 -24.80
N VAL A 718 -17.69 -23.32 -24.92
CA VAL A 718 -18.19 -21.97 -24.65
C VAL A 718 -19.24 -21.54 -25.67
N HIS A 719 -19.05 -21.83 -26.96
CA HIS A 719 -19.92 -21.30 -28.01
C HIS A 719 -20.91 -22.31 -28.61
N PHE A 720 -20.66 -23.62 -28.48
CA PHE A 720 -21.39 -24.63 -29.26
C PHE A 720 -22.22 -25.60 -28.39
N VAL A 721 -22.02 -25.61 -27.06
CA VAL A 721 -22.74 -26.48 -26.11
C VAL A 721 -23.57 -25.70 -25.08
N LEU A 722 -23.12 -24.52 -24.65
CA LEU A 722 -23.71 -23.75 -23.54
C LEU A 722 -24.64 -22.58 -23.96
N THR A 723 -24.74 -22.29 -25.26
CA THR A 723 -25.69 -21.32 -25.86
C THR A 723 -26.49 -21.97 -26.96
#